data_AF-A0A5C9A109-F1
#
_entry.id   AF-A0A5C9A109-F1
#
_cell.length_a   1.000
_cell.length_b   1.000
_cell.length_c   1.000
_cell.angle_alpha   90.00
_cell.angle_beta   90.00
_cell.angle_gamma   90.00
#
_symmetry.space_group_name_H-M   'P 1'
#
loop_
_entity.id
_entity.type
_entity.pdbx_description
1 polymer ?
#
loop_
_entity_poly.entity_id
_entity_poly.type
_entity_poly.pdbx_seq_one_letter_code
_entity_poly.pdbx_strand_id
1 'polypeptide(L)'
;MAPRFARFLLGYLLSSLISVAAIADGDPVIYAPQEMVPSGLNSGDTFYVIFNTEDIIDGTSANRSTYDDFVNAEADIASTYGTDDPSITWRALVGTQNDGPQSTGLFNSDIPIYNILGQRIAANEAALFNSINIPIEAGIFDQYGMSSCSGAFWTGLTNTGDLGSPLGSPNPAAAACNQAFGILYISDAPNDSQFPVLAVSPLLTVPNPAPTFTASFSPSTVIVGGITTLTYTIDNSAKISAATGLDFTHHLPASLKVALPSNLSTTCTGGILSGSTGATSVYYTGGTVSAGGICTISVDIQSSTAGNLSNSTGDLNSISGNSGTATATLTVNPIPTPSAPDITGITVGVTSVTLTFDPAGDNGYAITNYEYRLNDCTNYQPFSPAITGGPVVIDGLTPDTNYEISIRAINAGGAGDASAATPIRTLAPDNTPPVITLRGNAVMTLTKGGVFTDPGVDVTDDRDSAVTVQKSGSVNTNQIGTYTLFYNARDNAGNHAVQVTRTVTVEESDVEPVTTHTDNLPGGGTGSLQITGEDEACTITNASFTPAAGLPDGYQDFRGAVSFIANSCGGYVDVVMDFGTAIPAGAETWKSNGSWRQLVSATISGSTVSFRVIDGGPLDADGTVNGQINDPFAIFIPASTPGATRPTAVPAVPLWGLVLGALALFGIGRKRLKALN
;
A
#
# COMPACT_ATOMS: atom_id res chain seq x y z
N MET A 1 47.02 -29.92 47.74
CA MET A 1 46.05 -29.40 48.74
C MET A 1 44.68 -29.93 48.39
N ALA A 2 43.95 -30.44 49.38
CA ALA A 2 42.66 -31.14 49.23
C ALA A 2 41.84 -30.95 50.55
N PRO A 3 40.56 -31.37 50.65
CA PRO A 3 39.48 -30.45 51.06
C PRO A 3 38.94 -30.63 52.49
N ARG A 4 38.13 -29.65 52.95
CA ARG A 4 37.00 -29.81 53.91
C ARG A 4 36.15 -28.52 53.99
N PHE A 5 34.92 -28.67 54.51
CA PHE A 5 33.88 -27.66 54.82
C PHE A 5 32.88 -27.24 53.72
N ALA A 6 31.64 -27.76 53.84
CA ALA A 6 30.39 -27.03 53.62
C ALA A 6 29.23 -27.72 54.39
N ARG A 7 28.56 -26.99 55.29
CA ARG A 7 27.28 -27.35 55.96
C ARG A 7 26.60 -26.05 56.41
N PHE A 8 25.27 -26.05 56.45
CA PHE A 8 24.35 -24.94 56.78
C PHE A 8 24.19 -23.80 55.76
N LEU A 9 23.01 -23.75 55.12
CA LEU A 9 22.05 -22.64 55.18
C LEU A 9 20.79 -22.97 54.36
N LEU A 10 19.69 -23.39 55.02
CA LEU A 10 18.43 -22.63 55.12
C LEU A 10 17.37 -23.46 55.87
N GLY A 11 16.76 -22.86 56.88
CA GLY A 11 15.63 -23.45 57.60
C GLY A 11 14.85 -22.36 58.34
N TYR A 12 13.53 -22.54 58.41
CA TYR A 12 12.54 -21.70 59.11
C TYR A 12 12.31 -20.27 58.59
N LEU A 13 11.11 -20.03 58.05
CA LEU A 13 10.00 -19.40 58.79
C LEU A 13 8.77 -19.16 57.89
N LEU A 14 7.69 -19.95 58.07
CA LEU A 14 6.41 -19.45 58.59
C LEU A 14 5.43 -20.60 58.87
N SER A 15 4.74 -20.53 60.00
CA SER A 15 3.74 -21.51 60.42
C SER A 15 2.61 -20.82 61.20
N SER A 16 1.40 -20.77 60.63
CA SER A 16 0.14 -20.43 61.30
C SER A 16 -1.05 -20.64 60.35
N LEU A 17 -2.25 -21.06 60.77
CA LEU A 17 -2.75 -21.68 62.01
C LEU A 17 -4.11 -22.34 61.69
N ILE A 18 -4.27 -23.63 62.03
CA ILE A 18 -5.49 -24.37 62.48
C ILE A 18 -6.85 -23.78 62.02
N SER A 19 -7.68 -24.46 61.22
CA SER A 19 -8.66 -25.53 61.62
C SER A 19 -9.45 -25.96 60.36
N VAL A 20 -10.14 -27.10 60.18
CA VAL A 20 -10.45 -28.36 60.90
C VAL A 20 -10.37 -29.46 59.78
N ALA A 21 -10.08 -30.76 59.94
CA ALA A 21 -10.17 -31.72 61.05
C ALA A 21 -8.88 -32.58 61.17
N ALA A 22 -9.01 -33.89 61.43
CA ALA A 22 -7.92 -34.86 61.46
C ALA A 22 -8.36 -36.26 60.98
N ILE A 23 -7.48 -36.95 60.25
CA ILE A 23 -7.26 -38.41 60.31
C ILE A 23 -5.72 -38.57 60.34
N ALA A 24 -5.22 -39.58 61.05
CA ALA A 24 -3.80 -39.73 61.42
C ALA A 24 -2.88 -40.16 60.27
N ASP A 25 -1.55 -40.04 60.50
CA ASP A 25 -0.51 -40.60 59.63
C ASP A 25 -0.81 -42.06 59.28
N GLY A 26 -0.74 -42.36 57.98
CA GLY A 26 -0.83 -43.72 57.44
C GLY A 26 0.52 -44.16 56.89
N ASP A 27 0.82 -45.45 57.05
CA ASP A 27 2.01 -46.10 56.49
C ASP A 27 2.11 -45.88 54.96
N PRO A 28 3.33 -45.90 54.38
CA PRO A 28 3.50 -45.77 52.93
C PRO A 28 2.75 -46.89 52.20
N VAL A 29 1.87 -46.51 51.27
CA VAL A 29 1.11 -47.45 50.44
C VAL A 29 2.06 -48.21 49.53
N ILE A 30 2.13 -49.53 49.70
CA ILE A 30 2.89 -50.44 48.84
C ILE A 30 1.93 -51.01 47.79
N TYR A 31 2.28 -50.86 46.51
CA TYR A 31 1.49 -51.36 45.40
C TYR A 31 1.98 -52.74 44.98
N ALA A 32 1.05 -53.68 44.73
CA ALA A 32 1.42 -54.99 44.22
C ALA A 32 1.92 -54.90 42.77
N PRO A 33 3.01 -55.61 42.39
CA PRO A 33 3.29 -55.93 40.99
C PRO A 33 2.05 -56.52 40.31
N GLN A 34 1.80 -56.14 39.05
CA GLN A 34 0.59 -56.57 38.33
C GLN A 34 0.43 -58.10 38.27
N GLU A 35 1.53 -58.83 38.27
CA GLU A 35 1.59 -60.29 38.24
C GLU A 35 1.14 -60.93 39.56
N MET A 36 1.28 -60.23 40.69
CA MET A 36 0.84 -60.67 42.02
C MET A 36 -0.63 -60.33 42.32
N VAL A 37 -1.33 -59.57 41.48
CA VAL A 37 -2.71 -59.12 41.72
C VAL A 37 -3.71 -60.28 41.50
N PRO A 38 -4.44 -60.73 42.54
CA PRO A 38 -5.43 -61.78 42.41
C PRO A 38 -6.59 -61.40 41.49
N SER A 39 -7.05 -62.35 40.69
CA SER A 39 -8.20 -62.15 39.80
C SER A 39 -9.47 -61.83 40.60
N GLY A 40 -10.14 -60.73 40.27
CA GLY A 40 -11.39 -60.31 40.90
C GLY A 40 -11.23 -59.26 42.00
N LEU A 41 -10.01 -58.84 42.33
CA LEU A 41 -9.78 -57.57 43.05
C LEU A 41 -9.86 -56.38 42.08
N ASN A 42 -10.33 -55.26 42.59
CA ASN A 42 -10.41 -53.98 41.90
C ASN A 42 -9.21 -53.10 42.25
N SER A 43 -8.96 -52.09 41.44
CA SER A 43 -7.97 -51.05 41.75
C SER A 43 -8.24 -50.40 43.11
N GLY A 44 -7.22 -50.33 43.97
CA GLY A 44 -7.35 -49.79 45.33
C GLY A 44 -7.87 -50.80 46.37
N ASP A 45 -8.29 -52.01 45.98
CA ASP A 45 -8.49 -53.10 46.93
C ASP A 45 -7.16 -53.45 47.59
N THR A 46 -7.21 -53.86 48.85
CA THR A 46 -6.01 -54.22 49.64
C THR A 46 -6.03 -55.70 50.00
N PHE A 47 -4.85 -56.31 50.04
CA PHE A 47 -4.68 -57.73 50.27
C PHE A 47 -3.28 -58.07 50.83
N TYR A 48 -3.15 -59.28 51.36
CA TYR A 48 -1.85 -59.88 51.69
C TYR A 48 -1.58 -61.08 50.79
N VAL A 49 -0.30 -61.32 50.48
CA VAL A 49 0.19 -62.54 49.83
C VAL A 49 0.99 -63.36 50.84
N ILE A 50 0.77 -64.68 50.87
CA ILE A 50 1.58 -65.63 51.62
C ILE A 50 2.18 -66.70 50.70
N PHE A 51 3.39 -67.15 51.03
CA PHE A 51 4.03 -68.32 50.41
C PHE A 51 4.90 -69.06 51.42
N ASN A 52 5.40 -70.23 51.05
CA ASN A 52 6.33 -71.03 51.85
C ASN A 52 7.70 -71.03 51.15
N THR A 53 8.80 -70.80 51.88
CA THR A 53 10.15 -70.86 51.28
C THR A 53 10.43 -72.24 50.67
N GLU A 54 11.23 -72.27 49.61
CA GLU A 54 11.67 -73.53 49.02
C GLU A 54 12.83 -74.14 49.82
N ASP A 55 13.80 -73.32 50.24
CA ASP A 55 14.85 -73.75 51.16
C ASP A 55 14.39 -73.74 52.62
N ILE A 56 15.23 -74.35 53.46
CA ILE A 56 15.00 -74.59 54.88
C ILE A 56 16.04 -73.86 55.74
N ILE A 57 15.60 -73.26 56.84
CA ILE A 57 16.47 -72.56 57.81
C ILE A 57 16.47 -73.29 59.16
N ASP A 58 17.60 -73.20 59.86
CA ASP A 58 17.76 -73.73 61.22
C ASP A 58 16.89 -72.96 62.23
N GLY A 59 16.01 -73.69 62.91
CA GLY A 59 15.15 -73.18 63.98
C GLY A 59 15.87 -72.98 65.32
N THR A 60 17.14 -72.55 65.33
CA THR A 60 17.85 -72.20 66.60
C THR A 60 18.00 -70.70 66.82
N SER A 61 17.72 -69.84 65.83
CA SER A 61 17.82 -68.40 66.04
C SER A 61 16.71 -67.89 66.96
N ALA A 62 17.10 -67.17 68.01
CA ALA A 62 16.19 -66.46 68.92
C ALA A 62 15.86 -65.02 68.45
N ASN A 63 16.40 -64.59 67.30
CA ASN A 63 16.21 -63.26 66.75
C ASN A 63 15.31 -63.30 65.52
N ARG A 64 14.16 -62.61 65.59
CA ARG A 64 13.18 -62.56 64.51
C ARG A 64 13.77 -62.06 63.17
N SER A 65 14.68 -61.09 63.21
CA SER A 65 15.32 -60.56 62.00
C SER A 65 16.03 -61.63 61.18
N THR A 66 16.56 -62.70 61.79
CA THR A 66 17.21 -63.80 61.05
C THR A 66 16.24 -64.51 60.10
N TYR A 67 14.98 -64.67 60.50
CA TYR A 67 13.95 -65.31 59.67
C TYR A 67 13.36 -64.33 58.67
N ASP A 68 13.24 -63.03 59.03
CA ASP A 68 12.86 -61.99 58.07
C ASP A 68 13.95 -61.83 56.99
N ASP A 69 15.23 -61.74 57.34
CA ASP A 69 16.37 -61.71 56.42
C ASP A 69 16.39 -62.95 55.49
N PHE A 70 16.07 -64.14 56.04
CA PHE A 70 15.95 -65.38 55.26
C PHE A 70 14.81 -65.33 54.23
N VAL A 71 13.58 -64.99 54.63
CA VAL A 71 12.46 -64.96 53.66
C VAL A 71 12.62 -63.86 52.60
N ASN A 72 13.34 -62.77 52.89
CA ASN A 72 13.68 -61.78 51.86
C ASN A 72 14.75 -62.31 50.89
N ALA A 73 15.78 -63.02 51.39
CA ALA A 73 16.77 -63.66 50.52
C ALA A 73 16.15 -64.75 49.61
N GLU A 74 15.18 -65.51 50.12
CA GLU A 74 14.42 -66.48 49.34
C GLU A 74 13.50 -65.80 48.29
N ALA A 75 12.86 -64.69 48.66
CA ALA A 75 12.00 -63.93 47.75
C ALA A 75 12.77 -63.30 46.58
N ASP A 76 14.01 -62.85 46.81
CA ASP A 76 14.95 -62.32 45.80
C ASP A 76 15.42 -63.41 44.80
N ILE A 77 15.27 -64.69 45.14
CA ILE A 77 15.65 -65.84 44.29
C ILE A 77 14.46 -66.30 43.42
N ALA A 78 13.22 -66.02 43.85
CA ALA A 78 11.98 -66.54 43.28
C ALA A 78 11.43 -65.77 42.05
N SER A 79 12.33 -65.38 41.13
CA SER A 79 12.11 -64.63 39.87
C SER A 79 11.09 -65.19 38.86
N THR A 80 10.34 -66.23 39.21
CA THR A 80 9.26 -66.85 38.41
C THR A 80 7.86 -66.32 38.80
N TYR A 81 7.71 -65.65 39.95
CA TYR A 81 6.39 -65.23 40.49
C TYR A 81 6.25 -63.73 40.76
N GLY A 82 7.18 -62.90 40.26
CA GLY A 82 7.13 -61.44 40.40
C GLY A 82 7.42 -60.93 41.82
N THR A 83 8.11 -61.71 42.65
CA THR A 83 8.45 -61.39 44.05
C THR A 83 9.64 -60.44 44.21
N ASP A 84 10.46 -60.29 43.16
CA ASP A 84 11.72 -59.54 43.10
C ASP A 84 11.56 -58.00 43.18
N ASP A 85 10.40 -57.47 43.63
CA ASP A 85 10.19 -56.03 43.79
C ASP A 85 10.85 -55.55 45.10
N PRO A 86 11.94 -54.74 45.05
CA PRO A 86 12.68 -54.32 46.24
C PRO A 86 11.90 -53.34 47.14
N SER A 87 10.69 -52.92 46.76
CA SER A 87 9.78 -52.18 47.63
C SER A 87 8.92 -53.09 48.53
N ILE A 88 8.83 -54.39 48.21
CA ILE A 88 8.16 -55.40 49.04
C ILE A 88 9.16 -55.98 50.02
N THR A 89 8.91 -55.78 51.32
CA THR A 89 9.70 -56.42 52.39
C THR A 89 8.91 -57.54 53.03
N TRP A 90 9.36 -58.77 52.79
CA TRP A 90 8.72 -59.98 53.29
C TRP A 90 8.99 -60.17 54.77
N ARG A 91 8.03 -60.78 55.47
CA ARG A 91 8.14 -61.09 56.89
C ARG A 91 7.83 -62.56 57.13
N ALA A 92 8.61 -63.21 57.99
CA ALA A 92 8.35 -64.58 58.40
C ALA A 92 7.07 -64.67 59.26
N LEU A 93 6.38 -65.80 59.25
CA LEU A 93 5.29 -66.10 60.19
C LEU A 93 5.80 -67.10 61.22
N VAL A 94 6.62 -66.60 62.15
CA VAL A 94 7.30 -67.37 63.21
C VAL A 94 7.20 -66.64 64.57
N GLY A 95 7.15 -67.40 65.65
CA GLY A 95 7.29 -66.91 67.02
C GLY A 95 8.62 -67.32 67.64
N THR A 96 9.29 -66.41 68.36
CA THR A 96 10.58 -66.68 69.03
C THR A 96 10.40 -66.76 70.54
N GLN A 97 11.37 -67.35 71.24
CA GLN A 97 11.45 -67.36 72.71
C GLN A 97 11.45 -65.93 73.33
N ASN A 98 11.90 -64.92 72.59
CA ASN A 98 12.01 -63.54 73.08
C ASN A 98 10.78 -62.67 72.75
N ASP A 99 10.14 -62.90 71.60
CA ASP A 99 9.12 -62.00 71.04
C ASP A 99 7.68 -62.56 71.17
N GLY A 100 7.52 -63.84 71.50
CA GLY A 100 6.23 -64.52 71.56
C GLY A 100 5.65 -64.87 70.18
N PRO A 101 4.46 -65.50 70.11
CA PRO A 101 3.78 -65.80 68.85
C PRO A 101 3.05 -64.54 68.34
N GLN A 102 3.76 -63.74 67.54
CA GLN A 102 3.20 -62.52 66.95
C GLN A 102 2.44 -62.85 65.64
N SER A 103 1.19 -63.30 65.74
CA SER A 103 0.21 -63.00 64.67
C SER A 103 -0.25 -61.54 64.77
N THR A 104 -0.38 -61.06 66.00
CA THR A 104 -0.91 -59.76 66.37
C THR A 104 -0.10 -58.61 65.79
N GLY A 105 -0.70 -57.89 64.84
CA GLY A 105 -0.15 -56.67 64.26
C GLY A 105 0.64 -56.83 62.95
N LEU A 106 0.76 -58.06 62.42
CA LEU A 106 1.24 -58.26 61.02
C LEU A 106 0.10 -58.14 60.00
N PHE A 107 -1.11 -58.54 60.40
CA PHE A 107 -2.32 -58.46 59.60
C PHE A 107 -3.28 -57.40 60.13
N ASN A 108 -4.14 -56.92 59.25
CA ASN A 108 -5.34 -56.16 59.60
C ASN A 108 -6.57 -57.11 59.55
N SER A 109 -7.51 -56.96 60.48
CA SER A 109 -8.53 -57.96 60.83
C SER A 109 -9.57 -58.27 59.76
N ASP A 110 -9.60 -57.53 58.66
CA ASP A 110 -10.64 -57.60 57.64
C ASP A 110 -10.09 -57.68 56.19
N ILE A 111 -8.78 -57.90 56.04
CA ILE A 111 -8.09 -57.87 54.74
C ILE A 111 -7.87 -59.30 54.21
N PRO A 112 -8.29 -59.61 52.96
CA PRO A 112 -8.19 -60.95 52.39
C PRO A 112 -6.73 -61.37 52.13
N ILE A 113 -6.48 -62.67 52.27
CA ILE A 113 -5.14 -63.26 52.17
C ILE A 113 -5.13 -64.27 51.02
N TYR A 114 -4.17 -64.14 50.12
CA TYR A 114 -4.01 -64.94 48.91
C TYR A 114 -2.65 -65.65 48.90
N ASN A 115 -2.51 -66.70 48.09
CA ASN A 115 -1.20 -67.26 47.76
C ASN A 115 -0.58 -66.55 46.54
N ILE A 116 0.70 -66.84 46.25
CA ILE A 116 1.42 -66.35 45.06
C ILE A 116 0.79 -66.75 43.70
N LEU A 117 -0.18 -67.67 43.68
CA LEU A 117 -0.94 -68.05 42.49
C LEU A 117 -2.27 -67.26 42.36
N GLY A 118 -2.50 -66.25 43.20
CA GLY A 118 -3.70 -65.43 43.21
C GLY A 118 -4.96 -66.14 43.74
N GLN A 119 -4.82 -67.30 44.39
CA GLN A 119 -5.93 -68.03 45.00
C GLN A 119 -6.16 -67.54 46.44
N ARG A 120 -7.43 -67.31 46.83
CA ARG A 120 -7.77 -66.81 48.17
C ARG A 120 -7.65 -67.94 49.21
N ILE A 121 -6.73 -67.79 50.17
CA ILE A 121 -6.48 -68.77 51.23
C ILE A 121 -7.31 -68.46 52.48
N ALA A 122 -7.44 -67.18 52.85
CA ALA A 122 -8.23 -66.77 54.01
C ALA A 122 -9.02 -65.48 53.77
N ALA A 123 -10.10 -65.32 54.53
CA ALA A 123 -10.91 -64.11 54.48
C ALA A 123 -10.27 -62.92 55.19
N ASN A 124 -9.48 -63.20 56.23
CA ASN A 124 -8.74 -62.29 57.09
C ASN A 124 -7.80 -63.08 58.02
N GLU A 125 -7.07 -62.40 58.91
CA GLU A 125 -6.23 -63.03 59.96
C GLU A 125 -7.02 -64.09 60.75
N ALA A 126 -8.17 -63.71 61.32
CA ALA A 126 -8.96 -64.61 62.13
C ALA A 126 -9.38 -65.89 61.38
N ALA A 127 -9.66 -65.79 60.08
CA ALA A 127 -9.96 -66.95 59.24
C ALA A 127 -8.71 -67.80 58.92
N LEU A 128 -7.53 -67.21 58.80
CA LEU A 128 -6.26 -67.95 58.59
C LEU A 128 -5.90 -68.81 59.81
N PHE A 129 -6.10 -68.28 61.02
CA PHE A 129 -5.66 -68.93 62.26
C PHE A 129 -6.72 -69.81 62.96
N ASN A 130 -8.03 -69.54 62.81
CA ASN A 130 -9.08 -70.27 63.54
C ASN A 130 -9.70 -71.47 62.78
N SER A 131 -9.32 -71.71 61.54
CA SER A 131 -10.00 -72.70 60.70
C SER A 131 -9.29 -74.06 60.71
N ILE A 132 -9.92 -75.02 61.40
CA ILE A 132 -9.52 -76.44 61.48
C ILE A 132 -9.62 -77.16 60.10
N ASN A 133 -10.17 -76.48 59.08
CA ASN A 133 -10.29 -76.94 57.71
C ASN A 133 -10.13 -75.76 56.74
N ILE A 134 -8.90 -75.23 56.57
CA ILE A 134 -8.59 -74.55 55.30
C ILE A 134 -8.41 -75.65 54.26
N PRO A 135 -9.22 -75.70 53.19
CA PRO A 135 -8.89 -76.50 52.03
C PRO A 135 -7.76 -75.78 51.29
N ILE A 136 -6.54 -75.94 51.78
CA ILE A 136 -5.35 -75.74 50.97
C ILE A 136 -5.40 -76.90 49.96
N GLU A 137 -6.07 -76.67 48.83
CA GLU A 137 -6.13 -77.66 47.76
C GLU A 137 -4.69 -78.02 47.36
N ALA A 138 -4.49 -79.31 47.11
CA ALA A 138 -3.24 -80.06 47.15
C ALA A 138 -1.98 -79.45 46.49
N GLY A 139 -2.11 -78.44 45.62
CA GLY A 139 -1.01 -77.83 44.86
C GLY A 139 0.18 -77.30 45.68
N ILE A 140 -0.02 -76.84 46.93
CA ILE A 140 1.10 -76.40 47.80
C ILE A 140 1.86 -77.61 48.41
N PHE A 141 1.23 -78.78 48.52
CA PHE A 141 1.78 -79.96 49.20
C PHE A 141 2.15 -81.12 48.26
N ASP A 142 1.65 -81.12 47.02
CA ASP A 142 1.91 -82.18 46.04
C ASP A 142 3.34 -82.16 45.48
N GLN A 143 4.02 -81.00 45.45
CA GLN A 143 5.43 -80.89 45.03
C GLN A 143 6.39 -81.74 45.90
N TYR A 144 5.99 -82.01 47.15
CA TYR A 144 6.69 -82.86 48.11
C TYR A 144 5.99 -84.21 48.36
N GLY A 145 4.92 -84.53 47.61
CA GLY A 145 4.19 -85.80 47.68
C GLY A 145 3.31 -85.99 48.91
N MET A 146 2.81 -84.91 49.53
CA MET A 146 2.13 -84.94 50.84
C MET A 146 0.60 -84.78 50.75
N SER A 147 -0.06 -85.58 49.91
CA SER A 147 -1.48 -85.44 49.57
C SER A 147 -2.49 -85.94 50.62
N SER A 148 -2.09 -86.17 51.88
CA SER A 148 -2.93 -86.85 52.90
C SER A 148 -2.96 -86.20 54.29
N CYS A 149 -2.28 -85.07 54.51
CA CYS A 149 -2.25 -84.36 55.78
C CYS A 149 -3.20 -83.15 55.75
N SER A 150 -4.39 -83.23 56.37
CA SER A 150 -5.23 -82.05 56.58
C SER A 150 -4.56 -81.10 57.59
N GLY A 151 -4.31 -79.87 57.14
CA GLY A 151 -3.49 -78.90 57.87
C GLY A 151 -4.14 -78.36 59.15
N ALA A 152 -3.30 -78.11 60.15
CA ALA A 152 -3.65 -77.32 61.34
C ALA A 152 -2.50 -76.34 61.61
N PHE A 153 -2.79 -75.03 61.54
CA PHE A 153 -1.83 -73.99 61.93
C PHE A 153 -1.62 -74.06 63.44
N TRP A 154 -0.45 -74.52 63.87
CA TRP A 154 -0.13 -74.59 65.29
C TRP A 154 0.34 -73.22 65.79
N THR A 155 -0.28 -72.70 66.85
CA THR A 155 0.10 -71.45 67.55
C THR A 155 0.08 -71.65 69.07
N GLY A 156 0.75 -72.71 69.54
CA GLY A 156 0.85 -73.02 70.96
C GLY A 156 1.95 -72.21 71.66
N LEU A 157 1.66 -71.76 72.88
CA LEU A 157 2.53 -70.86 73.66
C LEU A 157 3.57 -71.55 74.55
N THR A 158 3.42 -72.84 74.84
CA THR A 158 4.39 -73.61 75.67
C THR A 158 4.40 -75.10 75.32
N ASN A 159 5.51 -75.74 75.64
CA ASN A 159 5.71 -77.20 75.68
C ASN A 159 5.27 -77.84 77.02
N THR A 160 4.75 -77.08 77.98
CA THR A 160 4.43 -77.55 79.35
C THR A 160 2.97 -77.89 79.58
N GLY A 161 2.05 -77.46 78.70
CA GLY A 161 0.65 -77.88 78.72
C GLY A 161 -0.12 -77.43 79.96
N ASP A 162 -0.34 -76.12 80.10
CA ASP A 162 -1.23 -75.55 81.13
C ASP A 162 -2.38 -74.74 80.49
N LEU A 163 -3.58 -74.84 81.09
CA LEU A 163 -4.86 -74.48 80.46
C LEU A 163 -5.26 -73.03 80.76
N GLY A 164 -5.46 -72.18 79.73
CA GLY A 164 -5.76 -70.76 79.98
C GLY A 164 -6.45 -69.89 78.91
N SER A 165 -6.57 -70.30 77.64
CA SER A 165 -7.29 -69.55 76.58
C SER A 165 -7.48 -70.40 75.31
N PRO A 166 -8.43 -70.06 74.40
CA PRO A 166 -9.04 -71.06 73.52
C PRO A 166 -8.30 -71.30 72.19
N LEU A 167 -7.16 -71.99 72.22
CA LEU A 167 -6.61 -72.74 71.07
C LEU A 167 -6.11 -74.11 71.56
N GLY A 168 -6.54 -75.19 70.88
CA GLY A 168 -6.62 -76.54 71.45
C GLY A 168 -5.41 -77.47 71.30
N SER A 169 -5.44 -78.56 72.06
CA SER A 169 -4.43 -79.63 72.11
C SER A 169 -4.34 -80.48 70.82
N PRO A 170 -3.20 -81.16 70.56
CA PRO A 170 -3.07 -82.05 69.40
C PRO A 170 -4.07 -83.22 69.40
N ASN A 171 -4.68 -83.48 68.24
CA ASN A 171 -5.39 -84.73 67.99
C ASN A 171 -4.35 -85.83 67.68
N PRO A 172 -4.30 -86.95 68.44
CA PRO A 172 -3.30 -88.00 68.24
C PRO A 172 -3.39 -88.74 66.89
N ALA A 173 -4.42 -88.49 66.07
CA ALA A 173 -4.47 -88.96 64.68
C ALA A 173 -3.38 -88.32 63.78
N ALA A 174 -2.79 -87.19 64.16
CA ALA A 174 -1.75 -86.51 63.38
C ALA A 174 -0.37 -87.21 63.42
N ALA A 175 -0.16 -88.19 64.31
CA ALA A 175 1.13 -88.88 64.49
C ALA A 175 1.57 -89.75 63.29
N ALA A 176 0.80 -89.81 62.20
CA ALA A 176 1.17 -90.45 60.94
C ALA A 176 1.80 -89.48 59.92
N CYS A 177 1.66 -88.16 60.09
CA CYS A 177 2.35 -87.15 59.29
C CYS A 177 3.58 -86.68 60.08
N ASN A 178 4.74 -87.26 59.79
CA ASN A 178 5.96 -87.11 60.61
C ASN A 178 6.71 -85.77 60.39
N GLN A 179 6.04 -84.76 59.84
CA GLN A 179 6.45 -83.35 59.77
C GLN A 179 5.17 -82.50 59.89
N ALA A 180 5.07 -81.69 60.95
CA ALA A 180 3.93 -80.85 61.23
C ALA A 180 4.27 -79.38 60.94
N PHE A 181 3.62 -78.79 59.93
CA PHE A 181 3.77 -77.39 59.57
C PHE A 181 2.96 -76.49 60.52
N GLY A 182 3.55 -76.17 61.67
CA GLY A 182 3.05 -75.14 62.59
C GLY A 182 3.60 -73.76 62.27
N ILE A 183 2.95 -72.72 62.76
CA ILE A 183 3.61 -71.41 62.92
C ILE A 183 4.57 -71.58 64.09
N LEU A 184 5.84 -71.75 63.75
CA LEU A 184 6.81 -72.38 64.64
C LEU A 184 7.04 -71.49 65.86
N TYR A 185 6.75 -72.03 67.05
CA TYR A 185 7.14 -71.41 68.31
C TYR A 185 8.53 -71.92 68.69
N ILE A 186 9.54 -71.12 68.33
CA ILE A 186 10.95 -71.48 68.43
C ILE A 186 11.44 -71.14 69.84
N SER A 187 11.03 -71.97 70.82
CA SER A 187 11.62 -72.00 72.16
C SER A 187 12.45 -73.26 72.42
N ASP A 188 12.09 -74.39 71.79
CA ASP A 188 12.65 -75.72 72.10
C ASP A 188 12.69 -76.64 70.86
N ALA A 189 13.06 -76.11 69.68
CA ALA A 189 13.40 -76.96 68.55
C ALA A 189 14.65 -77.79 68.92
N PRO A 190 14.65 -79.14 68.77
CA PRO A 190 15.83 -79.92 69.07
C PRO A 190 16.96 -79.51 68.11
N ASN A 191 18.15 -79.27 68.66
CA ASN A 191 19.33 -78.83 67.91
C ASN A 191 19.47 -79.63 66.60
N ASP A 192 19.69 -78.95 65.48
CA ASP A 192 19.74 -79.51 64.10
C ASP A 192 18.37 -79.73 63.41
N SER A 193 17.34 -78.95 63.77
CA SER A 193 16.01 -79.00 63.12
C SER A 193 15.81 -77.85 62.12
N GLN A 194 15.95 -78.16 60.83
CA GLN A 194 15.73 -77.23 59.72
C GLN A 194 14.32 -77.36 59.13
N PHE A 195 13.68 -76.22 58.82
CA PHE A 195 12.32 -76.18 58.28
C PHE A 195 12.15 -75.05 57.26
N PRO A 196 11.20 -75.17 56.30
CA PRO A 196 10.78 -74.03 55.51
C PRO A 196 9.96 -73.06 56.37
N VAL A 197 9.92 -71.79 55.96
CA VAL A 197 9.25 -70.70 56.69
C VAL A 197 8.14 -70.13 55.82
N LEU A 198 6.99 -69.87 56.44
CA LEU A 198 5.90 -69.18 55.76
C LEU A 198 6.19 -67.67 55.74
N ALA A 199 6.26 -67.07 54.56
CA ALA A 199 6.46 -65.65 54.35
C ALA A 199 5.12 -64.94 54.12
N VAL A 200 5.02 -63.69 54.57
CA VAL A 200 3.90 -62.78 54.30
C VAL A 200 4.40 -61.45 53.73
N SER A 201 3.67 -60.91 52.77
CA SER A 201 3.89 -59.57 52.22
C SER A 201 3.60 -58.48 53.26
N PRO A 202 4.04 -57.23 53.05
CA PRO A 202 3.38 -56.09 53.70
C PRO A 202 1.94 -55.95 53.18
N LEU A 203 1.21 -54.95 53.65
CA LEU A 203 -0.11 -54.66 53.11
C LEU A 203 0.02 -54.17 51.66
N LEU A 204 -0.45 -54.97 50.70
CA LEU A 204 -0.41 -54.63 49.28
C LEU A 204 -1.72 -53.99 48.84
N THR A 205 -1.60 -52.97 48.00
CA THR A 205 -2.73 -52.33 47.30
C THR A 205 -2.68 -52.68 45.82
N VAL A 206 -3.82 -53.02 45.22
CA VAL A 206 -3.90 -53.20 43.76
C VAL A 206 -3.58 -51.86 43.09
N PRO A 207 -2.59 -51.80 42.17
CA PRO A 207 -2.24 -50.57 41.48
C PRO A 207 -3.45 -49.91 40.81
N ASN A 208 -3.51 -48.59 40.90
CA ASN A 208 -4.32 -47.76 40.02
C ASN A 208 -3.38 -47.00 39.09
N PRO A 209 -2.92 -47.57 37.96
CA PRO A 209 -1.97 -46.87 37.10
C PRO A 209 -2.74 -45.78 36.34
N ALA A 210 -2.31 -44.53 36.51
CA ALA A 210 -2.88 -43.38 35.80
C ALA A 210 -3.04 -43.65 34.29
N PRO A 211 -4.10 -43.10 33.65
CA PRO A 211 -4.24 -43.17 32.20
C PRO A 211 -3.08 -42.47 31.50
N THR A 212 -2.82 -42.79 30.23
CA THR A 212 -1.82 -42.06 29.44
C THR A 212 -2.43 -40.78 28.90
N PHE A 213 -1.71 -39.66 29.02
CA PHE A 213 -2.19 -38.34 28.59
C PHE A 213 -1.32 -37.78 27.45
N THR A 214 -1.94 -37.48 26.31
CA THR A 214 -1.23 -36.95 25.13
C THR A 214 -2.02 -35.81 24.49
N ALA A 215 -1.35 -34.97 23.69
CA ALA A 215 -1.95 -33.86 22.96
C ALA A 215 -1.48 -33.84 21.50
N SER A 216 -2.33 -33.34 20.61
CA SER A 216 -2.02 -33.20 19.18
C SER A 216 -2.77 -32.03 18.54
N PHE A 217 -2.15 -31.40 17.54
CA PHE A 217 -2.80 -30.39 16.71
C PHE A 217 -3.19 -31.00 15.36
N SER A 218 -4.41 -30.74 14.91
CA SER A 218 -4.90 -31.14 13.58
C SER A 218 -5.61 -29.95 12.90
N PRO A 219 -5.05 -29.39 11.81
CA PRO A 219 -3.73 -29.67 11.24
C PRO A 219 -2.58 -29.20 12.17
N SER A 220 -1.45 -29.91 12.15
CA SER A 220 -0.23 -29.55 12.91
C SER A 220 0.56 -28.39 12.31
N THR A 221 0.12 -27.86 11.16
CA THR A 221 0.67 -26.67 10.53
C THR A 221 -0.46 -25.76 10.05
N VAL A 222 -0.39 -24.48 10.41
CA VAL A 222 -1.33 -23.43 9.98
C VAL A 222 -0.57 -22.18 9.56
N ILE A 223 -1.28 -21.22 8.97
CA ILE A 223 -0.85 -19.83 8.78
C ILE A 223 -1.17 -18.99 10.03
N VAL A 224 -0.55 -17.82 10.20
CA VAL A 224 -0.97 -16.83 11.21
C VAL A 224 -2.46 -16.49 11.01
N GLY A 225 -3.23 -16.49 12.09
CA GLY A 225 -4.70 -16.34 12.04
C GLY A 225 -5.46 -17.61 11.63
N GLY A 226 -4.79 -18.66 11.18
CA GLY A 226 -5.39 -19.96 10.93
C GLY A 226 -5.88 -20.64 12.21
N ILE A 227 -6.90 -21.49 12.08
CA ILE A 227 -7.48 -22.29 13.17
C ILE A 227 -6.97 -23.74 13.04
N THR A 228 -6.65 -24.36 14.18
CA THR A 228 -6.33 -25.78 14.33
C THR A 228 -7.10 -26.36 15.51
N THR A 229 -7.53 -27.61 15.43
CA THR A 229 -8.09 -28.31 16.58
C THR A 229 -6.96 -28.87 17.42
N LEU A 230 -6.91 -28.51 18.70
CA LEU A 230 -6.08 -29.14 19.72
C LEU A 230 -6.89 -30.25 20.39
N THR A 231 -6.47 -31.49 20.21
CA THR A 231 -7.09 -32.67 20.83
C THR A 231 -6.16 -33.22 21.91
N TYR A 232 -6.67 -33.33 23.13
CA TYR A 232 -6.08 -34.11 24.21
C TYR A 232 -6.70 -35.50 24.22
N THR A 233 -5.89 -36.53 24.37
CA THR A 233 -6.31 -37.93 24.43
C THR A 233 -5.93 -38.50 25.79
N ILE A 234 -6.92 -39.10 26.46
CA ILE A 234 -6.78 -39.80 27.73
C ILE A 234 -7.02 -41.28 27.45
N ASP A 235 -5.94 -42.05 27.43
CA ASP A 235 -5.95 -43.48 27.08
C ASP A 235 -5.92 -44.33 28.36
N ASN A 236 -7.00 -45.06 28.58
CA ASN A 236 -7.21 -45.99 29.69
C ASN A 236 -7.41 -47.43 29.16
N SER A 237 -7.05 -47.69 27.89
CA SER A 237 -7.30 -48.96 27.18
C SER A 237 -6.61 -50.16 27.81
N ALA A 238 -5.42 -49.94 28.37
CA ALA A 238 -4.66 -50.95 29.09
C ALA A 238 -5.05 -51.09 30.59
N LYS A 239 -6.08 -50.37 31.08
CA LYS A 239 -6.43 -50.34 32.51
C LYS A 239 -7.77 -51.03 32.78
N ILE A 240 -7.80 -51.84 33.84
CA ILE A 240 -8.97 -52.64 34.25
C ILE A 240 -10.00 -51.87 35.10
N SER A 241 -9.69 -50.64 35.51
CA SER A 241 -10.58 -49.77 36.29
C SER A 241 -10.78 -48.43 35.59
N ALA A 242 -11.92 -47.77 35.82
CA ALA A 242 -12.22 -46.47 35.26
C ALA A 242 -11.46 -45.36 36.01
N ALA A 243 -10.78 -44.48 35.29
CA ALA A 243 -10.17 -43.29 35.87
C ALA A 243 -11.22 -42.17 35.93
N THR A 244 -11.56 -41.74 37.14
CA THR A 244 -12.53 -40.68 37.45
C THR A 244 -11.85 -39.46 38.07
N GLY A 245 -12.54 -38.32 38.13
CA GLY A 245 -11.97 -37.07 38.63
C GLY A 245 -10.86 -36.54 37.71
N LEU A 246 -11.00 -36.74 36.40
CA LEU A 246 -10.05 -36.28 35.38
C LEU A 246 -10.02 -34.75 35.36
N ASP A 247 -8.96 -34.19 35.95
CA ASP A 247 -8.78 -32.76 36.18
C ASP A 247 -7.45 -32.29 35.57
N PHE A 248 -7.47 -31.30 34.68
CA PHE A 248 -6.26 -30.59 34.24
C PHE A 248 -6.53 -29.11 33.90
N THR A 249 -5.48 -28.32 34.02
CA THR A 249 -5.43 -26.94 33.50
C THR A 249 -4.35 -26.85 32.44
N HIS A 250 -4.66 -26.20 31.32
CA HIS A 250 -3.70 -25.92 30.26
C HIS A 250 -3.64 -24.40 30.05
N HIS A 251 -2.50 -23.81 30.42
CA HIS A 251 -2.15 -22.44 30.07
C HIS A 251 -1.47 -22.44 28.69
N LEU A 252 -2.18 -21.91 27.70
CA LEU A 252 -1.67 -21.80 26.33
C LEU A 252 -0.46 -20.84 26.30
N PRO A 253 0.54 -21.08 25.44
CA PRO A 253 1.55 -20.08 25.10
C PRO A 253 0.91 -18.75 24.71
N ALA A 254 1.53 -17.60 25.03
CA ALA A 254 0.91 -16.28 24.87
C ALA A 254 0.51 -15.91 23.42
N SER A 255 1.05 -16.61 22.41
CA SER A 255 0.68 -16.50 21.00
C SER A 255 -0.51 -17.36 20.57
N LEU A 256 -0.96 -18.30 21.41
CA LEU A 256 -2.10 -19.18 21.19
C LEU A 256 -3.29 -18.77 22.05
N LYS A 257 -4.48 -18.79 21.45
CA LYS A 257 -5.75 -18.49 22.11
C LYS A 257 -6.84 -19.43 21.62
N VAL A 258 -7.87 -19.65 22.43
CA VAL A 258 -9.09 -20.33 22.01
C VAL A 258 -9.75 -19.57 20.85
N ALA A 259 -10.12 -20.27 19.78
CA ALA A 259 -10.66 -19.69 18.55
C ALA A 259 -12.12 -19.21 18.69
N LEU A 260 -12.64 -18.63 17.60
CA LEU A 260 -14.04 -18.24 17.43
C LEU A 260 -14.59 -18.93 16.16
N PRO A 261 -15.54 -19.88 16.27
CA PRO A 261 -16.01 -20.53 17.50
C PRO A 261 -14.92 -21.35 18.21
N SER A 262 -15.12 -21.65 19.50
CA SER A 262 -14.16 -22.41 20.31
C SER A 262 -14.24 -23.92 20.12
N ASN A 263 -15.36 -24.42 19.56
CA ASN A 263 -15.62 -25.84 19.27
C ASN A 263 -15.26 -26.83 20.39
N LEU A 264 -15.43 -26.38 21.64
CA LEU A 264 -15.21 -27.19 22.84
C LEU A 264 -16.06 -28.45 22.81
N SER A 265 -15.41 -29.60 22.90
CA SER A 265 -16.07 -30.91 22.95
C SER A 265 -15.29 -31.91 23.81
N THR A 266 -15.99 -32.86 24.40
CA THR A 266 -15.39 -33.98 25.14
C THR A 266 -16.20 -35.25 24.91
N THR A 267 -15.51 -36.39 24.80
CA THR A 267 -16.12 -37.74 24.80
C THR A 267 -15.98 -38.43 26.16
N CYS A 268 -15.25 -37.83 27.10
CA CYS A 268 -15.13 -38.29 28.48
C CYS A 268 -16.45 -38.01 29.21
N THR A 269 -16.92 -38.96 30.03
CA THR A 269 -18.24 -38.86 30.67
C THR A 269 -18.20 -37.97 31.92
N GLY A 270 -19.24 -37.18 32.15
CA GLY A 270 -19.47 -36.43 33.40
C GLY A 270 -18.64 -35.16 33.63
N GLY A 271 -17.55 -34.97 32.89
CA GLY A 271 -16.66 -33.82 33.11
C GLY A 271 -17.09 -32.52 32.44
N ILE A 272 -16.63 -31.41 33.01
CA ILE A 272 -16.91 -30.04 32.58
C ILE A 272 -15.68 -29.50 31.84
N LEU A 273 -15.86 -29.14 30.57
CA LEU A 273 -14.86 -28.46 29.75
C LEU A 273 -15.19 -26.97 29.67
N SER A 274 -14.21 -26.11 29.93
CA SER A 274 -14.37 -24.65 29.82
C SER A 274 -13.15 -23.96 29.20
N GLY A 275 -13.44 -22.90 28.44
CA GLY A 275 -12.45 -22.14 27.68
C GLY A 275 -13.16 -21.09 26.81
N SER A 276 -13.22 -19.85 27.28
CA SER A 276 -13.86 -18.76 26.54
C SER A 276 -13.09 -18.44 25.26
N THR A 277 -13.80 -18.07 24.18
CA THR A 277 -13.18 -17.50 22.98
C THR A 277 -12.16 -16.42 23.33
N GLY A 278 -10.96 -16.51 22.76
CA GLY A 278 -9.87 -15.56 22.99
C GLY A 278 -9.08 -15.77 24.28
N ALA A 279 -9.47 -16.71 25.15
CA ALA A 279 -8.69 -17.03 26.35
C ALA A 279 -7.39 -17.76 26.02
N THR A 280 -6.37 -17.55 26.85
CA THR A 280 -5.09 -18.27 26.84
C THR A 280 -5.08 -19.44 27.82
N SER A 281 -6.25 -19.98 28.20
CA SER A 281 -6.35 -21.13 29.11
C SER A 281 -7.59 -21.98 28.84
N VAL A 282 -7.42 -23.29 29.04
CA VAL A 282 -8.46 -24.32 28.92
C VAL A 282 -8.46 -25.13 30.22
N TYR A 283 -9.64 -25.40 30.75
CA TYR A 283 -9.82 -26.12 32.01
C TYR A 283 -10.76 -27.30 31.79
N TYR A 284 -10.39 -28.44 32.36
CA TYR A 284 -11.23 -29.64 32.38
C TYR A 284 -11.29 -30.21 33.79
N THR A 285 -12.48 -30.53 34.29
CA THR A 285 -12.67 -31.11 35.63
C THR A 285 -13.76 -32.17 35.70
N GLY A 286 -13.65 -33.10 36.64
CA GLY A 286 -14.67 -34.09 37.01
C GLY A 286 -14.89 -35.20 35.98
N GLY A 287 -14.04 -35.31 34.96
CA GLY A 287 -14.24 -36.27 33.88
C GLY A 287 -14.05 -37.73 34.30
N THR A 288 -14.56 -38.64 33.47
CA THR A 288 -14.36 -40.09 33.59
C THR A 288 -14.06 -40.73 32.24
N VAL A 289 -13.06 -41.60 32.22
CA VAL A 289 -12.78 -42.57 31.15
C VAL A 289 -13.02 -43.98 31.69
N SER A 290 -13.72 -44.82 30.92
CA SER A 290 -14.05 -46.18 31.36
C SER A 290 -12.81 -47.08 31.44
N ALA A 291 -12.89 -48.17 32.20
CA ALA A 291 -11.96 -49.29 32.07
C ALA A 291 -11.91 -49.73 30.59
N GLY A 292 -10.71 -50.03 30.08
CA GLY A 292 -10.49 -50.37 28.67
C GLY A 292 -10.85 -49.26 27.66
N GLY A 293 -11.16 -48.05 28.12
CA GLY A 293 -11.65 -46.96 27.28
C GLY A 293 -10.58 -45.97 26.84
N ILE A 294 -10.88 -45.18 25.81
CA ILE A 294 -10.15 -43.98 25.43
C ILE A 294 -11.17 -42.85 25.36
N CYS A 295 -10.83 -41.67 25.87
CA CYS A 295 -11.64 -40.47 25.66
C CYS A 295 -10.78 -39.28 25.22
N THR A 296 -11.43 -38.31 24.58
CA THR A 296 -10.79 -37.20 23.90
C THR A 296 -11.49 -35.90 24.25
N ILE A 297 -10.70 -34.84 24.41
CA ILE A 297 -11.15 -33.48 24.65
C ILE A 297 -10.61 -32.64 23.51
N SER A 298 -11.45 -31.84 22.84
CA SER A 298 -11.02 -31.01 21.71
C SER A 298 -11.44 -29.56 21.88
N VAL A 299 -10.58 -28.65 21.42
CA VAL A 299 -10.76 -27.20 21.43
C VAL A 299 -10.09 -26.61 20.19
N ASP A 300 -10.76 -25.69 19.52
CA ASP A 300 -10.14 -24.96 18.41
C ASP A 300 -9.26 -23.82 18.93
N ILE A 301 -8.06 -23.72 18.38
CA ILE A 301 -6.99 -22.80 18.76
C ILE A 301 -6.61 -21.97 17.53
N GLN A 302 -6.39 -20.66 17.74
CA GLN A 302 -5.86 -19.74 16.74
C GLN A 302 -4.51 -19.17 17.22
N SER A 303 -3.55 -19.01 16.31
CA SER A 303 -2.29 -18.32 16.61
C SER A 303 -2.24 -16.89 16.06
N SER A 304 -1.62 -15.98 16.82
CA SER A 304 -1.35 -14.59 16.42
C SER A 304 0.07 -14.35 15.89
N THR A 305 0.98 -15.32 15.98
CA THR A 305 2.39 -15.15 15.59
C THR A 305 2.93 -16.38 14.86
N ALA A 306 3.78 -16.17 13.85
CA ALA A 306 4.50 -17.24 13.18
C ALA A 306 5.56 -17.89 14.09
N GLY A 307 5.92 -19.14 13.82
CA GLY A 307 6.96 -19.90 14.52
C GLY A 307 6.53 -21.32 14.89
N ASN A 308 7.47 -22.08 15.46
CA ASN A 308 7.21 -23.40 16.04
C ASN A 308 6.84 -23.22 17.52
N LEU A 309 5.56 -23.39 17.82
CA LEU A 309 4.99 -23.13 19.13
C LEU A 309 4.89 -24.45 19.91
N SER A 310 5.85 -24.67 20.81
CA SER A 310 5.79 -25.77 21.78
C SER A 310 4.66 -25.51 22.78
N ASN A 311 3.82 -26.51 22.98
CA ASN A 311 2.62 -26.44 23.79
C ASN A 311 2.65 -27.56 24.83
N SER A 312 2.62 -27.21 26.13
CA SER A 312 2.56 -28.16 27.24
C SER A 312 1.37 -27.85 28.13
N THR A 313 0.58 -28.86 28.48
CA THR A 313 -0.42 -28.75 29.54
C THR A 313 0.24 -28.67 30.91
N GLY A 314 -0.55 -28.36 31.95
CA GLY A 314 -0.27 -28.86 33.30
C GLY A 314 -0.64 -30.35 33.43
N ASP A 315 -0.40 -30.92 34.60
CA ASP A 315 -0.64 -32.34 34.85
C ASP A 315 -2.12 -32.72 34.78
N LEU A 316 -2.42 -33.89 34.19
CA LEU A 316 -3.71 -34.55 34.33
C LEU A 316 -3.74 -35.36 35.63
N ASN A 317 -4.58 -34.94 36.56
CA ASN A 317 -4.81 -35.61 37.83
C ASN A 317 -6.12 -36.41 37.79
N SER A 318 -6.21 -37.45 38.60
CA SER A 318 -7.35 -38.35 38.70
C SER A 318 -7.32 -39.14 40.02
N ILE A 319 -8.37 -39.90 40.34
CA ILE A 319 -8.32 -40.91 41.42
C ILE A 319 -7.30 -42.04 41.14
N SER A 320 -6.83 -42.14 39.89
CA SER A 320 -5.78 -43.05 39.44
C SER A 320 -4.39 -42.41 39.49
N GLY A 321 -4.26 -41.26 40.16
CA GLY A 321 -3.02 -40.52 40.27
C GLY A 321 -2.77 -39.54 39.12
N ASN A 322 -1.53 -39.09 39.04
CA ASN A 322 -1.05 -38.07 38.11
C ASN A 322 -0.50 -38.73 36.83
N SER A 323 -0.97 -38.26 35.68
CA SER A 323 -0.65 -38.78 34.34
C SER A 323 0.48 -38.02 33.64
N GLY A 324 1.08 -37.03 34.32
CA GLY A 324 2.02 -36.07 33.77
C GLY A 324 1.38 -35.02 32.86
N THR A 325 2.23 -34.25 32.17
CA THR A 325 1.82 -33.27 31.16
C THR A 325 1.71 -33.90 29.76
N ALA A 326 0.78 -33.40 28.97
CA ALA A 326 0.71 -33.67 27.54
C ALA A 326 1.43 -32.55 26.76
N THR A 327 2.23 -32.93 25.75
CA THR A 327 2.96 -31.98 24.90
C THR A 327 2.62 -32.14 23.43
N ALA A 328 2.63 -31.03 22.70
CA ALA A 328 2.44 -30.96 21.25
C ALA A 328 3.23 -29.77 20.68
N THR A 329 3.46 -29.72 19.36
CA THR A 329 4.02 -28.54 18.69
C THR A 329 3.13 -28.15 17.52
N LEU A 330 2.80 -26.85 17.44
CA LEU A 330 2.12 -26.26 16.29
C LEU A 330 3.14 -25.48 15.45
N THR A 331 3.22 -25.77 14.15
CA THR A 331 3.97 -24.92 13.21
C THR A 331 3.06 -23.84 12.66
N VAL A 332 3.43 -22.57 12.81
CA VAL A 332 2.67 -21.43 12.30
C VAL A 332 3.50 -20.70 11.24
N ASN A 333 3.10 -20.82 9.99
CA ASN A 333 3.73 -20.12 8.87
C ASN A 333 3.31 -18.64 8.85
N PRO A 334 4.19 -17.70 8.49
CA PRO A 334 3.81 -16.31 8.24
C PRO A 334 2.82 -16.22 7.06
N ILE A 335 2.04 -15.14 7.02
CA ILE A 335 1.24 -14.81 5.84
C ILE A 335 2.22 -14.44 4.70
N PRO A 336 2.09 -15.03 3.50
CA PRO A 336 2.88 -14.63 2.33
C PRO A 336 2.72 -13.15 2.01
N THR A 337 3.85 -12.45 1.86
CA THR A 337 3.89 -11.09 1.34
C THR A 337 3.65 -11.07 -0.18
N PRO A 338 3.30 -9.92 -0.78
CA PRO A 338 3.15 -9.83 -2.23
C PRO A 338 4.47 -10.03 -2.98
N SER A 339 4.37 -10.46 -4.24
CA SER A 339 5.49 -10.47 -5.17
C SER A 339 5.89 -9.05 -5.62
N ALA A 340 7.04 -8.90 -6.26
CA ALA A 340 7.43 -7.62 -6.85
C ALA A 340 6.45 -7.22 -8.00
N PRO A 341 5.97 -5.97 -8.05
CA PRO A 341 5.31 -5.41 -9.23
C PRO A 341 6.34 -5.03 -10.30
N ASP A 342 5.92 -4.96 -11.57
CA ASP A 342 6.80 -4.56 -12.69
C ASP A 342 6.39 -3.21 -13.27
N ILE A 343 7.34 -2.28 -13.42
CA ILE A 343 7.07 -0.91 -13.92
C ILE A 343 7.08 -0.95 -15.45
N THR A 344 5.89 -0.90 -16.05
CA THR A 344 5.68 -1.03 -17.49
C THR A 344 5.72 0.31 -18.25
N GLY A 345 5.66 1.44 -17.55
CA GLY A 345 5.77 2.75 -18.19
C GLY A 345 5.91 3.92 -17.22
N ILE A 346 6.55 4.99 -17.69
CA ILE A 346 6.87 6.20 -16.91
C ILE A 346 6.63 7.43 -17.79
N THR A 347 5.85 8.38 -17.30
CA THR A 347 5.69 9.72 -17.89
C THR A 347 6.17 10.77 -16.89
N VAL A 348 7.26 11.46 -17.19
CA VAL A 348 7.83 12.50 -16.31
C VAL A 348 7.18 13.86 -16.56
N GLY A 349 6.84 14.55 -15.47
CA GLY A 349 6.45 15.95 -15.46
C GLY A 349 7.55 16.85 -14.88
N VAL A 350 7.22 18.12 -14.65
CA VAL A 350 8.13 19.10 -14.03
C VAL A 350 8.24 18.87 -12.51
N THR A 351 7.14 18.58 -11.83
CA THR A 351 7.09 18.36 -10.37
C THR A 351 6.45 17.02 -9.99
N SER A 352 6.32 16.11 -10.95
CA SER A 352 5.62 14.83 -10.77
C SER A 352 6.08 13.76 -11.75
N VAL A 353 5.65 12.53 -11.51
CA VAL A 353 5.79 11.41 -12.44
C VAL A 353 4.54 10.53 -12.37
N THR A 354 4.06 10.08 -13.53
CA THR A 354 3.02 9.06 -13.63
C THR A 354 3.66 7.72 -13.94
N LEU A 355 3.34 6.69 -13.14
CA LEU A 355 3.82 5.32 -13.30
C LEU A 355 2.66 4.42 -13.74
N THR A 356 2.87 3.62 -14.78
CA THR A 356 2.08 2.42 -15.08
C THR A 356 2.88 1.19 -14.68
N PHE A 357 2.22 0.22 -14.08
CA PHE A 357 2.84 -1.02 -13.61
C PHE A 357 1.86 -2.18 -13.67
N ASP A 358 2.38 -3.39 -13.88
CA ASP A 358 1.61 -4.61 -13.75
C ASP A 358 1.46 -4.94 -12.25
N PRO A 359 0.23 -5.21 -11.75
CA PRO A 359 0.01 -5.47 -10.34
C PRO A 359 0.83 -6.66 -9.80
N ALA A 360 1.34 -6.51 -8.58
CA ALA A 360 1.99 -7.59 -7.86
C ALA A 360 1.07 -8.81 -7.70
N GLY A 361 1.66 -10.01 -7.72
CA GLY A 361 0.98 -11.23 -7.27
C GLY A 361 0.63 -11.12 -5.79
N ASP A 362 -0.64 -11.31 -5.45
CA ASP A 362 -1.16 -11.14 -4.08
C ASP A 362 -0.84 -12.31 -3.14
N ASN A 363 -0.34 -13.42 -3.71
CA ASN A 363 -0.03 -14.68 -3.05
C ASN A 363 -1.17 -15.22 -2.16
N GLY A 364 -2.42 -14.98 -2.58
CA GLY A 364 -3.64 -15.41 -1.90
C GLY A 364 -4.20 -14.42 -0.87
N TYR A 365 -3.58 -13.24 -0.71
CA TYR A 365 -4.00 -12.21 0.24
C TYR A 365 -4.07 -10.84 -0.44
N ALA A 366 -5.29 -10.32 -0.58
CA ALA A 366 -5.57 -9.08 -1.28
C ALA A 366 -4.62 -7.93 -0.88
N ILE A 367 -4.09 -7.27 -1.91
CA ILE A 367 -3.26 -6.07 -1.75
C ILE A 367 -4.10 -4.94 -1.15
N THR A 368 -3.59 -4.32 -0.10
CA THR A 368 -4.26 -3.26 0.66
C THR A 368 -3.71 -1.87 0.35
N ASN A 369 -2.44 -1.78 -0.05
CA ASN A 369 -1.85 -0.55 -0.59
C ASN A 369 -0.64 -0.87 -1.49
N TYR A 370 -0.15 0.14 -2.20
CA TYR A 370 1.24 0.20 -2.66
C TYR A 370 1.99 1.28 -1.87
N GLU A 371 3.30 1.17 -1.85
CA GLU A 371 4.19 2.22 -1.37
C GLU A 371 5.37 2.42 -2.33
N TYR A 372 5.85 3.65 -2.43
CA TYR A 372 6.91 4.06 -3.35
C TYR A 372 8.11 4.62 -2.59
N ARG A 373 9.28 4.59 -3.22
CA ARG A 373 10.53 5.11 -2.67
C ARG A 373 11.19 6.01 -3.70
N LEU A 374 11.82 7.09 -3.21
CA LEU A 374 12.53 8.08 -4.02
C LEU A 374 13.96 8.24 -3.50
N ASN A 375 14.97 7.97 -4.33
CA ASN A 375 16.41 8.22 -4.10
C ASN A 375 17.12 7.51 -2.94
N ASP A 376 16.45 7.20 -1.83
CA ASP A 376 17.04 6.40 -0.76
C ASP A 376 16.77 4.90 -0.95
N CYS A 377 17.41 4.07 -0.14
CA CYS A 377 17.22 2.62 -0.17
C CYS A 377 16.24 2.09 0.90
N THR A 378 15.72 2.94 1.79
CA THR A 378 15.20 2.52 3.10
C THR A 378 13.81 3.03 3.46
N ASN A 379 13.36 4.19 2.98
CA ASN A 379 12.10 4.81 3.40
C ASN A 379 11.07 4.78 2.27
N TYR A 380 10.17 3.80 2.34
CA TYR A 380 8.98 3.79 1.49
C TYR A 380 7.90 4.73 2.05
N GLN A 381 7.18 5.40 1.16
CA GLN A 381 6.02 6.22 1.46
C GLN A 381 4.76 5.53 0.93
N PRO A 382 3.75 5.25 1.78
CA PRO A 382 2.49 4.67 1.32
C PRO A 382 1.71 5.67 0.46
N PHE A 383 1.05 5.19 -0.58
CA PHE A 383 0.11 6.03 -1.31
C PHE A 383 -1.09 6.39 -0.42
N SER A 384 -1.55 7.64 -0.54
CA SER A 384 -2.67 8.20 0.22
C SER A 384 -3.57 9.00 -0.73
N PRO A 385 -4.83 8.58 -0.99
CA PRO A 385 -5.46 7.36 -0.47
C PRO A 385 -4.76 6.08 -0.92
N ALA A 386 -5.01 4.98 -0.21
CA ALA A 386 -4.44 3.68 -0.54
C ALA A 386 -4.92 3.18 -1.91
N ILE A 387 -4.03 2.55 -2.68
CA ILE A 387 -4.30 2.04 -4.04
C ILE A 387 -4.04 0.54 -4.15
N THR A 388 -4.71 -0.12 -5.09
CA THR A 388 -4.58 -1.57 -5.36
C THR A 388 -4.08 -1.89 -6.77
N GLY A 389 -3.77 -0.87 -7.58
CA GLY A 389 -3.21 -1.00 -8.93
C GLY A 389 -2.86 0.37 -9.53
N GLY A 390 -2.28 0.37 -10.73
CA GLY A 390 -1.91 1.59 -11.48
C GLY A 390 -2.93 2.01 -12.55
N PRO A 391 -2.71 3.15 -13.24
CA PRO A 391 -1.60 4.08 -13.04
C PRO A 391 -1.67 4.86 -11.73
N VAL A 392 -0.51 5.34 -11.27
CA VAL A 392 -0.39 6.19 -10.08
C VAL A 392 0.48 7.42 -10.39
N VAL A 393 0.22 8.53 -9.70
CA VAL A 393 1.03 9.76 -9.78
C VAL A 393 1.79 9.95 -8.48
N ILE A 394 3.08 10.28 -8.57
CA ILE A 394 3.89 10.78 -7.46
C ILE A 394 4.14 12.27 -7.74
N ASP A 395 3.57 13.14 -6.92
CA ASP A 395 3.68 14.59 -6.99
C ASP A 395 4.71 15.15 -5.97
N GLY A 396 4.94 16.46 -6.01
CA GLY A 396 5.81 17.16 -5.05
C GLY A 396 7.31 16.96 -5.31
N LEU A 397 7.68 16.47 -6.49
CA LEU A 397 9.08 16.32 -6.91
C LEU A 397 9.71 17.69 -7.22
N THR A 398 11.02 17.79 -7.02
CA THR A 398 11.80 18.97 -7.40
C THR A 398 12.02 18.96 -8.93
N PRO A 399 11.88 20.10 -9.63
CA PRO A 399 12.19 20.19 -11.05
C PRO A 399 13.65 19.91 -11.40
N ASP A 400 13.90 19.52 -12.64
CA ASP A 400 15.24 19.28 -13.22
C ASP A 400 16.13 18.29 -12.43
N THR A 401 15.52 17.42 -11.62
CA THR A 401 16.19 16.61 -10.58
C THR A 401 16.13 15.13 -10.91
N ASN A 402 17.23 14.41 -10.67
CA ASN A 402 17.27 12.96 -10.81
C ASN A 402 16.54 12.28 -9.65
N TYR A 403 15.71 11.29 -9.98
CA TYR A 403 15.08 10.40 -8.99
C TYR A 403 15.31 8.94 -9.35
N GLU A 404 15.61 8.10 -8.37
CA GLU A 404 15.51 6.65 -8.51
C GLU A 404 14.23 6.16 -7.82
N ILE A 405 13.36 5.50 -8.59
CA ILE A 405 12.01 5.12 -8.17
C ILE A 405 11.89 3.60 -8.07
N SER A 406 11.34 3.12 -6.96
CA SER A 406 10.85 1.75 -6.85
C SER A 406 9.51 1.72 -6.11
N ILE A 407 8.66 0.76 -6.47
CA ILE A 407 7.35 0.55 -5.83
C ILE A 407 7.25 -0.87 -5.28
N ARG A 408 6.47 -1.07 -4.22
CA ARG A 408 6.12 -2.42 -3.71
C ARG A 408 4.68 -2.46 -3.21
N ALA A 409 4.08 -3.64 -3.25
CA ALA A 409 2.74 -3.88 -2.74
C ALA A 409 2.77 -4.23 -1.25
N ILE A 410 1.65 -3.99 -0.55
CA ILE A 410 1.41 -4.35 0.85
C ILE A 410 0.15 -5.22 0.92
N ASN A 411 0.19 -6.32 1.66
CA ASN A 411 -1.00 -7.11 2.03
C ASN A 411 -1.02 -7.40 3.54
N ALA A 412 -1.85 -8.33 3.99
CA ALA A 412 -1.94 -8.73 5.41
C ALA A 412 -0.65 -9.36 6.00
N GLY A 413 0.26 -9.86 5.17
CA GLY A 413 1.60 -10.32 5.57
C GLY A 413 2.64 -9.21 5.67
N GLY A 414 2.32 -8.00 5.21
CA GLY A 414 3.20 -6.83 5.19
C GLY A 414 3.61 -6.43 3.77
N ALA A 415 4.73 -5.72 3.68
CA ALA A 415 5.28 -5.25 2.41
C ALA A 415 6.00 -6.38 1.65
N GLY A 416 5.76 -6.45 0.35
CA GLY A 416 6.37 -7.40 -0.56
C GLY A 416 7.75 -7.02 -1.05
N ASP A 417 8.24 -7.81 -2.00
CA ASP A 417 9.42 -7.44 -2.77
C ASP A 417 9.15 -6.17 -3.59
N ALA A 418 10.20 -5.40 -3.86
CA ALA A 418 10.11 -4.17 -4.64
C ALA A 418 10.36 -4.43 -6.12
N SER A 419 9.75 -3.58 -6.96
CA SER A 419 10.12 -3.44 -8.36
C SER A 419 11.61 -3.18 -8.52
N ALA A 420 12.13 -3.41 -9.72
CA ALA A 420 13.43 -2.84 -10.10
C ALA A 420 13.43 -1.33 -9.85
N ALA A 421 14.55 -0.83 -9.32
CA ALA A 421 14.77 0.59 -9.13
C ALA A 421 15.02 1.23 -10.51
N THR A 422 14.21 2.23 -10.85
CA THR A 422 14.21 2.84 -12.19
C THR A 422 14.65 4.31 -12.08
N PRO A 423 15.78 4.70 -12.68
CA PRO A 423 16.23 6.08 -12.70
C PRO A 423 15.40 6.91 -13.68
N ILE A 424 14.97 8.09 -13.22
CA ILE A 424 14.27 9.11 -13.99
C ILE A 424 14.92 10.47 -13.76
N ARG A 425 14.48 11.47 -14.54
CA ARG A 425 14.77 12.88 -14.28
C ARG A 425 13.51 13.68 -14.53
N THR A 426 13.11 14.53 -13.57
CA THR A 426 12.00 15.47 -13.78
C THR A 426 12.37 16.49 -14.84
N LEU A 427 11.36 17.03 -15.52
CA LEU A 427 11.57 18.04 -16.56
C LEU A 427 12.07 19.35 -15.93
N ALA A 428 12.88 20.09 -16.69
CA ALA A 428 13.25 21.45 -16.33
C ALA A 428 12.00 22.34 -16.29
N PRO A 429 11.88 23.26 -15.30
CA PRO A 429 10.80 24.22 -15.31
C PRO A 429 10.88 25.07 -16.57
N ASP A 430 9.72 25.47 -17.08
CA ASP A 430 9.67 26.37 -18.22
C ASP A 430 9.59 27.82 -17.75
N ASN A 431 10.54 28.62 -18.23
CA ASN A 431 10.71 30.03 -17.88
C ASN A 431 10.92 30.89 -19.13
N THR A 432 10.78 30.32 -20.33
CA THR A 432 10.85 31.08 -21.57
C THR A 432 9.49 31.73 -21.80
N PRO A 433 9.39 33.05 -21.98
CA PRO A 433 8.11 33.65 -22.33
C PRO A 433 7.82 33.53 -23.83
N PRO A 434 6.56 33.36 -24.23
CA PRO A 434 6.18 33.30 -25.64
C PRO A 434 6.48 34.62 -26.38
N VAL A 435 6.76 34.53 -27.67
CA VAL A 435 7.14 35.65 -28.54
C VAL A 435 5.98 36.04 -29.44
N ILE A 436 5.54 37.30 -29.38
CA ILE A 436 4.50 37.87 -30.25
C ILE A 436 5.16 38.61 -31.42
N THR A 437 4.75 38.29 -32.65
CA THR A 437 5.18 38.99 -33.88
C THR A 437 3.98 39.63 -34.55
N LEU A 438 4.03 40.94 -34.85
CA LEU A 438 2.98 41.59 -35.63
C LEU A 438 3.01 41.14 -37.08
N ARG A 439 1.85 40.70 -37.59
CA ARG A 439 1.64 40.54 -39.04
C ARG A 439 1.44 41.93 -39.63
N GLY A 440 2.22 42.35 -40.62
CA GLY A 440 2.11 43.70 -41.19
C GLY A 440 2.50 44.83 -40.22
N ASN A 441 2.26 46.08 -40.61
CA ASN A 441 2.88 47.25 -39.98
C ASN A 441 2.46 47.45 -38.50
N ALA A 442 3.41 47.93 -37.68
CA ALA A 442 3.17 48.34 -36.30
C ALA A 442 2.49 49.71 -36.18
N VAL A 443 2.67 50.58 -37.18
CA VAL A 443 1.97 51.86 -37.33
C VAL A 443 1.20 51.83 -38.64
N MET A 444 -0.07 52.23 -38.61
CA MET A 444 -0.96 52.30 -39.77
C MET A 444 -1.68 53.64 -39.77
N THR A 445 -1.80 54.29 -40.93
CA THR A 445 -2.57 55.53 -41.10
C THR A 445 -3.82 55.24 -41.93
N LEU A 446 -4.94 55.86 -41.56
CA LEU A 446 -6.22 55.77 -42.25
C LEU A 446 -6.81 57.17 -42.39
N THR A 447 -7.54 57.42 -43.48
CA THR A 447 -8.47 58.55 -43.53
C THR A 447 -9.71 58.25 -42.70
N LYS A 448 -10.30 59.30 -42.14
CA LYS A 448 -11.58 59.27 -41.44
C LYS A 448 -12.69 58.64 -42.29
N GLY A 449 -13.47 57.75 -41.67
CA GLY A 449 -14.45 56.89 -42.34
C GLY A 449 -13.87 55.65 -43.04
N GLY A 450 -12.54 55.51 -43.08
CA GLY A 450 -11.86 54.36 -43.68
C GLY A 450 -12.12 53.03 -42.96
N VAL A 451 -11.85 51.93 -43.66
CA VAL A 451 -12.01 50.57 -43.12
C VAL A 451 -10.71 50.08 -42.48
N PHE A 452 -10.72 49.89 -41.15
CA PHE A 452 -9.65 49.17 -40.47
C PHE A 452 -9.93 47.67 -40.40
N THR A 453 -9.08 46.86 -41.02
CA THR A 453 -8.98 45.43 -40.76
C THR A 453 -7.67 45.17 -40.04
N ASP A 454 -7.71 44.53 -38.88
CA ASP A 454 -6.50 44.18 -38.14
C ASP A 454 -5.80 42.96 -38.77
N PRO A 455 -4.55 43.07 -39.23
CA PRO A 455 -3.77 41.92 -39.69
C PRO A 455 -3.48 40.86 -38.61
N GLY A 456 -3.63 41.21 -37.33
CA GLY A 456 -3.36 40.34 -36.19
C GLY A 456 -1.86 40.19 -35.87
N VAL A 457 -1.56 39.08 -35.20
CA VAL A 457 -0.22 38.67 -34.74
C VAL A 457 -0.02 37.16 -34.95
N ASP A 458 1.25 36.76 -35.05
CA ASP A 458 1.71 35.39 -34.80
C ASP A 458 2.24 35.30 -33.37
N VAL A 459 2.12 34.12 -32.75
CA VAL A 459 2.75 33.82 -31.45
C VAL A 459 3.44 32.47 -31.53
N THR A 460 4.68 32.42 -31.06
CA THR A 460 5.53 31.22 -31.03
C THR A 460 6.18 31.06 -29.67
N ASP A 461 6.43 29.82 -29.28
CA ASP A 461 7.05 29.44 -28.02
C ASP A 461 8.02 28.26 -28.26
N ASP A 462 9.00 28.02 -27.39
CA ASP A 462 9.97 26.93 -27.56
C ASP A 462 9.46 25.57 -27.05
N ARG A 463 8.42 25.55 -26.21
CA ARG A 463 7.84 24.31 -25.66
C ARG A 463 6.34 24.16 -25.92
N ASP A 464 5.59 25.25 -25.92
CA ASP A 464 4.14 25.23 -26.10
C ASP A 464 3.70 25.47 -27.55
N SER A 465 3.19 24.41 -28.20
CA SER A 465 2.65 24.51 -29.57
C SER A 465 1.31 25.27 -29.68
N ALA A 466 0.69 25.65 -28.55
CA ALA A 466 -0.63 26.28 -28.49
C ALA A 466 -0.70 27.39 -27.42
N VAL A 467 -0.23 28.59 -27.78
CA VAL A 467 -0.27 29.77 -26.91
C VAL A 467 -1.46 30.67 -27.27
N THR A 468 -2.24 31.09 -26.27
CA THR A 468 -3.45 31.90 -26.49
C THR A 468 -3.13 33.40 -26.55
N VAL A 469 -3.59 34.06 -27.62
CA VAL A 469 -3.45 35.52 -27.80
C VAL A 469 -4.62 36.27 -27.16
N GLN A 470 -4.31 37.27 -26.34
CA GLN A 470 -5.28 38.21 -25.78
C GLN A 470 -5.09 39.59 -26.42
N LYS A 471 -6.04 40.00 -27.26
CA LYS A 471 -6.10 41.33 -27.88
C LYS A 471 -7.01 42.26 -27.07
N SER A 472 -6.58 43.49 -26.85
CA SER A 472 -7.42 44.57 -26.30
C SER A 472 -7.21 45.91 -27.03
N GLY A 473 -8.06 46.88 -26.73
CA GLY A 473 -8.15 48.15 -27.47
C GLY A 473 -9.10 48.08 -28.67
N SER A 474 -9.46 49.25 -29.20
CA SER A 474 -10.34 49.41 -30.36
C SER A 474 -9.94 50.63 -31.18
N VAL A 475 -10.25 50.61 -32.48
CA VAL A 475 -10.00 51.71 -33.42
C VAL A 475 -11.36 52.29 -33.82
N ASN A 476 -11.56 53.59 -33.63
CA ASN A 476 -12.76 54.29 -34.11
C ASN A 476 -12.41 55.11 -35.35
N THR A 477 -12.63 54.56 -36.54
CA THR A 477 -12.26 55.23 -37.79
C THR A 477 -13.10 56.45 -38.14
N ASN A 478 -14.20 56.73 -37.42
CA ASN A 478 -15.01 57.93 -37.61
C ASN A 478 -14.50 59.16 -36.82
N GLN A 479 -13.45 59.00 -36.02
CA GLN A 479 -12.89 60.04 -35.18
C GLN A 479 -11.38 60.15 -35.40
N ILE A 480 -10.91 61.37 -35.67
CA ILE A 480 -9.49 61.68 -35.84
C ILE A 480 -8.76 61.42 -34.51
N GLY A 481 -7.58 60.80 -34.59
CA GLY A 481 -6.74 60.53 -33.43
C GLY A 481 -5.93 59.25 -33.53
N THR A 482 -5.17 58.97 -32.46
CA THR A 482 -4.30 57.80 -32.37
C THR A 482 -4.94 56.73 -31.50
N TYR A 483 -5.16 55.55 -32.08
CA TYR A 483 -5.71 54.37 -31.41
C TYR A 483 -4.62 53.32 -31.19
N THR A 484 -4.59 52.70 -30.01
CA THR A 484 -3.62 51.64 -29.70
C THR A 484 -4.33 50.33 -29.43
N LEU A 485 -3.88 49.28 -30.11
CA LEU A 485 -4.23 47.89 -29.85
C LEU A 485 -3.09 47.23 -29.09
N PHE A 486 -3.42 46.42 -28.10
CA PHE A 486 -2.46 45.68 -27.27
C PHE A 486 -2.62 44.18 -27.51
N TYR A 487 -1.50 43.48 -27.69
CA TYR A 487 -1.45 42.03 -27.84
C TYR A 487 -0.61 41.46 -26.71
N ASN A 488 -1.20 40.52 -25.96
CA ASN A 488 -0.58 39.77 -24.89
C ASN A 488 -0.69 38.28 -25.19
N ALA A 489 0.20 37.49 -24.62
CA ALA A 489 0.18 36.04 -24.73
C ALA A 489 0.73 35.42 -23.44
N ARG A 490 0.23 34.24 -23.07
CA ARG A 490 0.66 33.47 -21.92
C ARG A 490 0.69 31.99 -22.28
N ASP A 491 1.80 31.33 -21.96
CA ASP A 491 2.01 29.89 -22.17
C ASP A 491 1.30 29.04 -21.08
N ASN A 492 1.47 27.72 -21.11
CA ASN A 492 0.90 26.82 -20.11
C ASN A 492 1.65 26.82 -18.77
N ALA A 493 2.96 27.11 -18.78
CA ALA A 493 3.76 27.27 -17.57
C ALA A 493 3.41 28.54 -16.77
N GLY A 494 2.83 29.52 -17.47
CA GLY A 494 2.34 30.78 -16.96
C GLY A 494 3.20 32.01 -17.24
N ASN A 495 4.24 31.91 -18.07
CA ASN A 495 5.10 33.02 -18.47
C ASN A 495 4.36 33.97 -19.42
N HIS A 496 4.66 35.27 -19.33
CA HIS A 496 3.97 36.31 -20.10
C HIS A 496 4.88 36.88 -21.19
N ALA A 497 4.38 36.89 -22.43
CA ALA A 497 5.04 37.59 -23.52
C ALA A 497 5.27 39.07 -23.20
N VAL A 498 6.34 39.64 -23.76
CA VAL A 498 6.47 41.10 -23.84
C VAL A 498 5.30 41.63 -24.66
N GLN A 499 4.49 42.53 -24.07
CA GLN A 499 3.33 43.10 -24.73
C GLN A 499 3.74 43.85 -25.99
N VAL A 500 3.07 43.55 -27.11
CA VAL A 500 3.27 44.22 -28.40
C VAL A 500 2.08 45.11 -28.70
N THR A 501 2.32 46.26 -29.33
CA THR A 501 1.29 47.24 -29.66
C THR A 501 1.21 47.55 -31.15
N ARG A 502 -0.01 47.79 -31.65
CA ARG A 502 -0.26 48.37 -32.97
C ARG A 502 -0.91 49.74 -32.80
N THR A 503 -0.32 50.74 -33.42
CA THR A 503 -0.82 52.12 -33.45
C THR A 503 -1.54 52.36 -34.76
N VAL A 504 -2.76 52.88 -34.69
CA VAL A 504 -3.56 53.27 -35.87
C VAL A 504 -3.91 54.75 -35.74
N THR A 505 -3.39 55.58 -36.63
CA THR A 505 -3.73 57.01 -36.69
C THR A 505 -4.84 57.22 -37.70
N VAL A 506 -5.88 57.94 -37.31
CA VAL A 506 -6.98 58.37 -38.18
C VAL A 506 -6.82 59.87 -38.42
N GLU A 507 -6.74 60.26 -39.69
CA GLU A 507 -6.43 61.62 -40.16
C GLU A 507 -7.54 62.13 -41.11
N GLU A 508 -7.58 63.42 -41.42
CA GLU A 508 -8.56 63.99 -42.37
C GLU A 508 -8.15 63.68 -43.83
N SER A 509 -8.99 64.03 -44.82
CA SER A 509 -8.73 63.74 -46.23
C SER A 509 -8.18 64.97 -46.97
N ASP A 510 -6.93 64.89 -47.43
CA ASP A 510 -6.23 66.00 -48.14
C ASP A 510 -6.64 66.16 -49.62
N VAL A 511 -7.94 66.18 -49.94
CA VAL A 511 -8.45 66.30 -51.33
C VAL A 511 -9.31 67.55 -51.48
N GLU A 512 -8.80 68.56 -52.19
CA GLU A 512 -9.54 69.80 -52.46
C GLU A 512 -10.65 69.64 -53.52
N PRO A 513 -11.76 70.41 -53.42
CA PRO A 513 -12.93 70.29 -54.28
C PRO A 513 -12.71 70.93 -55.66
N VAL A 514 -13.01 70.18 -56.73
CA VAL A 514 -12.92 70.66 -58.13
C VAL A 514 -14.31 70.64 -58.77
N THR A 515 -14.80 71.82 -59.18
CA THR A 515 -16.06 71.93 -59.94
C THR A 515 -15.75 72.13 -61.43
N THR A 516 -16.39 71.34 -62.30
CA THR A 516 -16.22 71.40 -63.76
C THR A 516 -17.55 71.75 -64.44
N HIS A 517 -17.51 72.68 -65.38
CA HIS A 517 -18.61 73.09 -66.25
C HIS A 517 -18.20 72.92 -67.73
N THR A 518 -19.16 72.64 -68.62
CA THR A 518 -18.93 72.45 -70.06
C THR A 518 -20.03 73.09 -70.89
N ASP A 519 -19.65 73.81 -71.95
CA ASP A 519 -20.58 74.53 -72.83
C ASP A 519 -20.07 74.54 -74.29
N ASN A 520 -20.93 74.92 -75.23
CA ASN A 520 -20.62 74.95 -76.65
C ASN A 520 -19.85 76.22 -77.02
N LEU A 521 -18.78 76.06 -77.81
CA LEU A 521 -17.94 77.18 -78.24
C LEU A 521 -18.56 77.92 -79.43
N PRO A 522 -18.51 79.27 -79.45
CA PRO A 522 -18.66 80.07 -80.67
C PRO A 522 -17.81 79.52 -81.83
N GLY A 523 -18.44 79.28 -82.98
CA GLY A 523 -17.79 78.66 -84.15
C GLY A 523 -17.71 77.13 -84.12
N GLY A 524 -18.14 76.47 -83.04
CA GLY A 524 -18.28 75.02 -82.95
C GLY A 524 -17.17 74.33 -82.14
N GLY A 525 -17.56 73.20 -81.54
CA GLY A 525 -16.79 72.47 -80.53
C GLY A 525 -17.39 72.66 -79.12
N THR A 526 -16.81 71.96 -78.14
CA THR A 526 -17.18 72.06 -76.72
C THR A 526 -15.96 72.54 -75.95
N GLY A 527 -16.17 73.50 -75.05
CA GLY A 527 -15.17 73.99 -74.11
C GLY A 527 -15.49 73.53 -72.69
N SER A 528 -14.49 73.57 -71.82
CA SER A 528 -14.69 73.32 -70.39
C SER A 528 -14.07 74.41 -69.54
N LEU A 529 -14.68 74.63 -68.37
CA LEU A 529 -14.22 75.51 -67.31
C LEU A 529 -14.12 74.66 -66.04
N GLN A 530 -12.92 74.54 -65.50
CA GLN A 530 -12.67 73.93 -64.19
C GLN A 530 -12.29 75.03 -63.21
N ILE A 531 -12.88 74.98 -62.02
CA ILE A 531 -12.58 75.88 -60.92
C ILE A 531 -12.30 75.03 -59.68
N THR A 532 -11.14 75.26 -59.07
CA THR A 532 -10.74 74.72 -57.78
C THR A 532 -10.77 75.86 -56.77
N GLY A 533 -11.45 75.66 -55.64
CA GLY A 533 -11.59 76.65 -54.56
C GLY A 533 -11.20 76.06 -53.21
N GLU A 534 -10.95 76.93 -52.22
CA GLU A 534 -10.51 76.52 -50.88
C GLU A 534 -11.64 75.91 -50.02
N ASP A 535 -12.90 75.98 -50.49
CA ASP A 535 -14.10 75.58 -49.74
C ASP A 535 -14.95 74.58 -50.53
N GLU A 536 -15.42 73.51 -49.88
CA GLU A 536 -16.32 72.49 -50.44
C GLU A 536 -17.69 73.07 -50.87
N ALA A 537 -18.06 74.25 -50.38
CA ALA A 537 -19.26 74.98 -50.80
C ALA A 537 -19.12 75.71 -52.16
N CYS A 538 -17.95 75.66 -52.81
CA CYS A 538 -17.68 76.37 -54.05
C CYS A 538 -18.63 75.97 -55.20
N THR A 539 -19.42 76.92 -55.70
CA THR A 539 -20.39 76.69 -56.79
C THR A 539 -20.22 77.66 -57.95
N ILE A 540 -20.26 77.13 -59.18
CA ILE A 540 -20.20 77.92 -60.41
C ILE A 540 -21.63 78.17 -60.93
N THR A 541 -21.96 79.44 -61.15
CA THR A 541 -23.21 79.86 -61.81
C THR A 541 -22.91 80.78 -63.00
N ASN A 542 -23.87 80.90 -63.93
CA ASN A 542 -23.77 81.72 -65.14
C ASN A 542 -22.53 81.48 -66.04
N ALA A 543 -21.84 80.34 -65.88
CA ALA A 543 -20.79 79.91 -66.79
C ALA A 543 -21.34 79.78 -68.22
N SER A 544 -20.75 80.50 -69.17
CA SER A 544 -21.15 80.47 -70.58
C SER A 544 -20.05 80.96 -71.51
N PHE A 545 -19.99 80.40 -72.73
CA PHE A 545 -19.07 80.82 -73.78
C PHE A 545 -19.84 81.60 -74.85
N THR A 546 -19.53 82.89 -75.01
CA THR A 546 -20.28 83.81 -75.88
C THR A 546 -19.34 84.56 -76.83
N PRO A 547 -19.77 84.98 -78.04
CA PRO A 547 -18.92 85.75 -78.95
C PRO A 547 -18.41 87.04 -78.28
N ALA A 548 -17.11 87.32 -78.36
CA ALA A 548 -16.55 88.49 -77.70
C ALA A 548 -17.03 89.80 -78.37
N ALA A 549 -17.44 90.77 -77.55
CA ALA A 549 -17.84 92.10 -78.01
C ALA A 549 -16.78 93.15 -77.68
N GLY A 550 -16.65 94.17 -78.53
CA GLY A 550 -15.77 95.33 -78.28
C GLY A 550 -14.27 95.01 -78.30
N LEU A 551 -13.81 94.17 -79.23
CA LEU A 551 -12.41 93.74 -79.34
C LEU A 551 -11.44 94.95 -79.45
N PRO A 552 -10.20 94.83 -78.94
CA PRO A 552 -9.13 95.79 -79.22
C PRO A 552 -8.84 95.93 -80.72
N ASP A 553 -8.51 97.14 -81.16
CA ASP A 553 -8.14 97.41 -82.56
C ASP A 553 -6.95 96.54 -83.00
N GLY A 554 -7.09 95.88 -84.15
CA GLY A 554 -6.06 95.01 -84.70
C GLY A 554 -6.06 93.58 -84.14
N TYR A 555 -7.14 93.13 -83.47
CA TYR A 555 -7.29 91.76 -82.98
C TYR A 555 -8.52 91.04 -83.56
N GLN A 556 -8.50 89.70 -83.52
CA GLN A 556 -9.60 88.80 -83.86
C GLN A 556 -9.94 87.90 -82.67
N ASP A 557 -11.21 87.52 -82.53
CA ASP A 557 -11.69 86.58 -81.53
C ASP A 557 -11.21 85.16 -81.87
N PHE A 558 -10.64 84.42 -80.91
CA PHE A 558 -10.27 83.02 -81.12
C PHE A 558 -11.47 82.08 -81.03
N ARG A 559 -12.26 82.19 -79.96
CA ARG A 559 -13.36 81.26 -79.61
C ARG A 559 -14.40 81.85 -78.62
N GLY A 560 -14.51 83.16 -78.52
CA GLY A 560 -15.42 83.85 -77.61
C GLY A 560 -14.81 84.23 -76.27
N ALA A 561 -15.63 84.94 -75.50
CA ALA A 561 -15.42 85.21 -74.09
C ALA A 561 -16.14 84.17 -73.22
N VAL A 562 -15.44 83.69 -72.20
CA VAL A 562 -15.98 82.91 -71.09
C VAL A 562 -16.40 83.88 -70.02
N SER A 563 -17.66 83.84 -69.59
CA SER A 563 -18.12 84.53 -68.37
C SER A 563 -18.52 83.49 -67.34
N PHE A 564 -18.15 83.65 -66.07
CA PHE A 564 -18.64 82.82 -64.96
C PHE A 564 -18.77 83.61 -63.66
N ILE A 565 -19.55 83.08 -62.71
CA ILE A 565 -19.62 83.54 -61.32
C ILE A 565 -19.26 82.36 -60.41
N ALA A 566 -18.16 82.46 -59.68
CA ALA A 566 -17.77 81.49 -58.66
C ALA A 566 -18.21 81.99 -57.28
N ASN A 567 -19.01 81.20 -56.54
CA ASN A 567 -19.67 81.61 -55.30
C ASN A 567 -19.19 80.76 -54.13
N SER A 568 -18.88 81.38 -53.00
CA SER A 568 -18.49 80.70 -51.74
C SER A 568 -17.26 79.79 -51.90
N CYS A 569 -16.25 80.23 -52.65
CA CYS A 569 -15.09 79.42 -53.02
C CYS A 569 -13.81 79.70 -52.21
N GLY A 570 -13.89 80.48 -51.13
CA GLY A 570 -12.71 80.95 -50.38
C GLY A 570 -12.19 82.31 -50.86
N GLY A 571 -10.93 82.64 -50.53
CA GLY A 571 -10.33 83.93 -50.88
C GLY A 571 -9.81 84.02 -52.32
N TYR A 572 -9.65 82.88 -52.99
CA TYR A 572 -9.28 82.80 -54.40
C TYR A 572 -9.85 81.53 -55.04
N VAL A 573 -9.78 81.48 -56.37
CA VAL A 573 -9.98 80.27 -57.16
C VAL A 573 -8.88 80.08 -58.18
N ASP A 574 -8.46 78.84 -58.39
CA ASP A 574 -7.65 78.44 -59.53
C ASP A 574 -8.57 78.02 -60.68
N VAL A 575 -8.40 78.66 -61.83
CA VAL A 575 -9.24 78.52 -63.00
C VAL A 575 -8.45 77.84 -64.11
N VAL A 576 -9.02 76.80 -64.71
CA VAL A 576 -8.49 76.14 -65.92
C VAL A 576 -9.59 76.10 -66.96
N MET A 577 -9.37 76.77 -68.10
CA MET A 577 -10.28 76.75 -69.25
C MET A 577 -9.68 75.89 -70.36
N ASP A 578 -10.48 75.05 -71.00
CA ASP A 578 -10.12 74.35 -72.24
C ASP A 578 -11.00 74.83 -73.39
N PHE A 579 -10.37 75.33 -74.46
CA PHE A 579 -11.05 75.79 -75.67
C PHE A 579 -11.19 74.69 -76.74
N GLY A 580 -11.00 73.41 -76.35
CA GLY A 580 -11.26 72.20 -77.14
C GLY A 580 -10.40 72.04 -78.40
N THR A 581 -9.56 73.02 -78.71
CA THR A 581 -8.65 73.09 -79.85
C THR A 581 -7.43 73.92 -79.47
N ALA A 582 -6.26 73.59 -80.02
CA ALA A 582 -5.01 74.25 -79.66
C ALA A 582 -5.06 75.77 -79.92
N ILE A 583 -4.65 76.55 -78.92
CA ILE A 583 -4.58 78.01 -78.97
C ILE A 583 -3.43 78.42 -79.89
N PRO A 584 -3.66 79.26 -80.92
CA PRO A 584 -2.63 79.65 -81.88
C PRO A 584 -1.43 80.36 -81.27
N ALA A 585 -0.24 80.12 -81.84
CA ALA A 585 0.97 80.82 -81.45
C ALA A 585 0.85 82.33 -81.71
N GLY A 586 1.13 83.14 -80.69
CA GLY A 586 0.92 84.60 -80.73
C GLY A 586 -0.48 85.06 -80.35
N ALA A 587 -1.38 84.16 -79.97
CA ALA A 587 -2.61 84.53 -79.27
C ALA A 587 -2.29 85.10 -77.88
N GLU A 588 -3.11 86.04 -77.44
CA GLU A 588 -2.98 86.73 -76.17
C GLU A 588 -4.23 86.52 -75.32
N THR A 589 -4.05 86.48 -74.00
CA THR A 589 -5.09 86.33 -73.00
C THR A 589 -5.59 87.71 -72.55
N TRP A 590 -6.90 87.90 -72.47
CA TRP A 590 -7.53 89.18 -72.17
C TRP A 590 -8.66 89.03 -71.15
N LYS A 591 -8.89 90.08 -70.38
CA LYS A 591 -9.93 90.14 -69.34
C LYS A 591 -10.68 91.45 -69.39
N SER A 592 -12.00 91.42 -69.16
CA SER A 592 -12.86 92.59 -69.24
C SER A 592 -13.34 93.03 -67.86
N ASN A 593 -13.14 94.32 -67.56
CA ASN A 593 -13.86 95.04 -66.52
C ASN A 593 -14.33 96.36 -67.13
N GLY A 594 -15.43 96.29 -67.89
CA GLY A 594 -15.95 97.38 -68.74
C GLY A 594 -15.13 97.67 -70.01
N SER A 595 -13.84 97.33 -70.03
CA SER A 595 -12.95 97.35 -71.20
C SER A 595 -11.93 96.22 -71.10
N TRP A 596 -11.53 95.66 -72.25
CA TRP A 596 -10.52 94.59 -72.33
C TRP A 596 -9.12 95.07 -71.95
N ARG A 597 -8.43 94.27 -71.12
CA ARG A 597 -7.02 94.43 -70.74
C ARG A 597 -6.27 93.10 -70.88
N GLN A 598 -5.02 93.14 -71.33
CA GLN A 598 -4.20 91.95 -71.53
C GLN A 598 -3.81 91.33 -70.17
N LEU A 599 -4.03 90.03 -70.01
CA LEU A 599 -3.74 89.26 -68.80
C LEU A 599 -2.47 88.43 -68.97
N VAL A 600 -1.32 89.07 -68.80
CA VAL A 600 0.02 88.44 -69.01
C VAL A 600 0.39 87.36 -67.97
N SER A 601 -0.36 87.23 -66.89
CA SER A 601 -0.13 86.23 -65.83
C SER A 601 -0.85 84.90 -66.06
N ALA A 602 -1.64 84.77 -67.13
CA ALA A 602 -2.29 83.51 -67.48
C ALA A 602 -1.34 82.61 -68.28
N THR A 603 -1.35 81.31 -67.99
CA THR A 603 -0.49 80.33 -68.66
C THR A 603 -1.28 79.61 -69.74
N ILE A 604 -0.89 79.76 -71.01
CA ILE A 604 -1.43 78.98 -72.14
C ILE A 604 -0.66 77.66 -72.25
N SER A 605 -1.36 76.52 -72.34
CA SER A 605 -0.78 75.21 -72.61
C SER A 605 -1.67 74.38 -73.56
N GLY A 606 -1.25 74.25 -74.82
CA GLY A 606 -2.03 73.49 -75.82
C GLY A 606 -3.37 74.18 -76.11
N SER A 607 -4.48 73.54 -75.72
CA SER A 607 -5.84 74.11 -75.82
C SER A 607 -6.31 74.81 -74.54
N THR A 608 -5.53 74.73 -73.45
CA THR A 608 -5.93 75.23 -72.14
C THR A 608 -5.29 76.56 -71.76
N VAL A 609 -5.96 77.29 -70.87
CA VAL A 609 -5.42 78.43 -70.13
C VAL A 609 -5.64 78.22 -68.64
N SER A 610 -4.61 78.44 -67.83
CA SER A 610 -4.73 78.42 -66.37
C SER A 610 -4.31 79.75 -65.73
N PHE A 611 -5.06 80.20 -64.74
CA PHE A 611 -4.74 81.38 -63.93
C PHE A 611 -5.49 81.38 -62.59
N ARG A 612 -5.00 82.14 -61.61
CA ARG A 612 -5.66 82.36 -60.31
C ARG A 612 -6.44 83.66 -60.31
N VAL A 613 -7.62 83.66 -59.71
CA VAL A 613 -8.43 84.87 -59.44
C VAL A 613 -8.64 85.00 -57.94
N ILE A 614 -8.53 86.23 -57.41
CA ILE A 614 -8.70 86.54 -55.98
C ILE A 614 -9.97 87.40 -55.86
N ASP A 615 -10.83 87.08 -54.88
CA ASP A 615 -12.07 87.82 -54.57
C ASP A 615 -11.76 89.30 -54.28
N GLY A 616 -12.44 90.20 -54.98
CA GLY A 616 -12.15 91.65 -54.94
C GLY A 616 -10.76 92.07 -55.46
N GLY A 617 -10.05 91.17 -56.16
CA GLY A 617 -8.75 91.46 -56.77
C GLY A 617 -8.83 92.27 -58.06
N PRO A 618 -7.68 92.69 -58.65
CA PRO A 618 -7.64 93.40 -59.94
C PRO A 618 -8.15 92.58 -61.14
N LEU A 619 -8.38 91.28 -60.91
CA LEU A 619 -8.93 90.31 -61.85
C LEU A 619 -10.34 89.89 -61.43
N ASP A 620 -11.04 90.66 -60.61
CA ASP A 620 -12.46 90.51 -60.37
C ASP A 620 -13.20 91.63 -61.13
N ALA A 621 -14.31 91.30 -61.81
CA ALA A 621 -15.01 92.27 -62.65
C ALA A 621 -15.78 93.31 -61.85
N ASP A 622 -16.24 92.99 -60.62
CA ASP A 622 -16.84 94.00 -59.73
C ASP A 622 -15.83 94.64 -58.75
N GLY A 623 -14.64 94.03 -58.60
CA GLY A 623 -13.55 94.51 -57.74
C GLY A 623 -13.90 94.59 -56.25
N THR A 624 -14.91 93.83 -55.78
CA THR A 624 -15.46 93.91 -54.44
C THR A 624 -15.29 92.58 -53.70
N VAL A 625 -14.65 92.59 -52.52
CA VAL A 625 -14.53 91.39 -51.68
C VAL A 625 -15.90 91.02 -51.13
N ASN A 626 -16.59 90.07 -51.77
CA ASN A 626 -17.97 89.72 -51.46
C ASN A 626 -18.27 88.20 -51.52
N GLY A 627 -17.28 87.37 -51.85
CA GLY A 627 -17.42 85.93 -52.01
C GLY A 627 -18.01 85.48 -53.36
N GLN A 628 -18.13 86.39 -54.34
CA GLN A 628 -18.53 86.13 -55.73
C GLN A 628 -17.47 86.67 -56.70
N ILE A 629 -16.72 85.78 -57.33
CA ILE A 629 -15.77 86.18 -58.38
C ILE A 629 -16.49 86.20 -59.73
N ASN A 630 -16.53 87.35 -60.40
CA ASN A 630 -17.13 87.52 -61.73
C ASN A 630 -16.04 87.76 -62.77
N ASP A 631 -15.98 86.93 -63.82
CA ASP A 631 -14.84 86.90 -64.73
C ASP A 631 -15.24 86.72 -66.21
N PRO A 632 -15.29 87.81 -66.99
CA PRO A 632 -15.31 87.78 -68.44
C PRO A 632 -13.87 87.74 -68.99
N PHE A 633 -13.43 86.55 -69.38
CA PHE A 633 -12.12 86.24 -69.95
C PHE A 633 -12.23 85.91 -71.45
N ALA A 634 -11.25 86.29 -72.28
CA ALA A 634 -11.21 85.92 -73.70
C ALA A 634 -9.77 85.69 -74.20
N ILE A 635 -9.66 85.02 -75.35
CA ILE A 635 -8.40 84.88 -76.09
C ILE A 635 -8.53 85.62 -77.42
N PHE A 636 -7.60 86.54 -77.69
CA PHE A 636 -7.56 87.32 -78.91
C PHE A 636 -6.27 87.07 -79.70
N ILE A 637 -6.37 87.11 -81.03
CA ILE A 637 -5.26 86.85 -81.95
C ILE A 637 -4.96 88.15 -82.72
N PRO A 638 -3.70 88.61 -82.79
CA PRO A 638 -3.33 89.76 -83.64
C PRO A 638 -3.73 89.55 -85.10
N ALA A 639 -4.46 90.50 -85.67
CA ALA A 639 -4.88 90.49 -87.07
C ALA A 639 -3.65 90.69 -87.98
N SER A 640 -3.31 89.68 -88.79
CA SER A 640 -2.12 89.70 -89.63
C SER A 640 -2.17 90.81 -90.70
N THR A 641 -1.22 91.73 -90.68
CA THR A 641 -1.02 92.72 -91.75
C THR A 641 -0.76 92.01 -93.09
N PRO A 642 -1.52 92.28 -94.18
CA PRO A 642 -1.29 91.61 -95.46
C PRO A 642 0.01 92.06 -96.13
N GLY A 643 1.05 91.21 -96.10
CA GLY A 643 2.26 91.41 -96.91
C GLY A 643 3.59 91.32 -96.18
N ALA A 644 3.95 90.13 -95.68
CA ALA A 644 5.34 89.78 -95.40
C ALA A 644 5.59 88.30 -95.73
N THR A 645 6.51 88.02 -96.65
CA THR A 645 6.83 86.65 -97.06
C THR A 645 7.66 85.94 -95.98
N ARG A 646 7.09 84.83 -95.49
CA ARG A 646 7.64 83.94 -94.45
C ARG A 646 9.07 83.46 -94.76
N PRO A 647 10.08 83.74 -93.91
CA PRO A 647 11.35 83.02 -93.91
C PRO A 647 11.14 81.58 -93.43
N THR A 648 11.81 80.63 -94.07
CA THR A 648 11.75 79.19 -93.73
C THR A 648 12.42 78.88 -92.39
N ALA A 649 11.84 77.94 -91.63
CA ALA A 649 12.34 77.55 -90.31
C ALA A 649 13.73 76.88 -90.38
N VAL A 650 14.59 77.22 -89.41
CA VAL A 650 15.83 76.48 -89.11
C VAL A 650 15.46 75.31 -88.19
N PRO A 651 15.86 74.06 -88.51
CA PRO A 651 15.54 72.91 -87.66
C PRO A 651 16.33 72.92 -86.35
N ALA A 652 15.66 72.56 -85.25
CA ALA A 652 16.28 72.40 -83.94
C ALA A 652 17.15 71.13 -83.87
N VAL A 653 18.27 71.19 -83.15
CA VAL A 653 19.13 70.03 -82.85
C VAL A 653 18.78 69.48 -81.46
N PRO A 654 18.35 68.21 -81.33
CA PRO A 654 18.00 67.62 -80.04
C PRO A 654 19.22 67.16 -79.20
N LEU A 655 18.97 67.01 -77.90
CA LEU A 655 19.92 67.04 -76.78
C LEU A 655 21.03 65.95 -76.72
N TRP A 656 21.17 65.08 -77.71
CA TRP A 656 22.10 63.93 -77.67
C TRP A 656 23.50 64.21 -78.25
N GLY A 657 23.68 65.33 -78.96
CA GLY A 657 24.93 65.67 -79.66
C GLY A 657 26.12 66.11 -78.77
N LEU A 658 25.89 66.45 -77.49
CA LEU A 658 26.92 67.05 -76.63
C LEU A 658 27.59 66.09 -75.63
N VAL A 659 27.10 64.86 -75.47
CA VAL A 659 27.64 63.90 -74.47
C VAL A 659 28.68 62.93 -75.05
N LEU A 660 28.59 62.60 -76.36
CA LEU A 660 29.52 61.66 -77.00
C LEU A 660 30.86 62.27 -77.44
N GLY A 661 31.02 63.59 -77.40
CA GLY A 661 32.27 64.28 -77.78
C GLY A 661 33.38 64.22 -76.72
N ALA A 662 33.05 63.98 -75.45
CA ALA A 662 34.00 64.12 -74.33
C ALA A 662 34.79 62.85 -73.96
N LEU A 663 34.40 61.68 -74.48
CA LEU A 663 35.00 60.38 -74.13
C LEU A 663 35.99 59.82 -75.17
N ALA A 664 36.24 60.53 -76.27
CA ALA A 664 37.07 60.07 -77.38
C ALA A 664 38.56 60.52 -77.32
N LEU A 665 39.06 60.95 -76.15
CA LEU A 665 40.45 61.42 -75.97
C LEU A 665 41.31 60.63 -74.97
N PHE A 666 40.79 59.56 -74.36
CA PHE A 666 41.57 58.63 -73.52
C PHE A 666 41.41 57.19 -74.02
N GLY A 667 42.17 56.81 -75.06
CA GLY A 667 41.97 55.48 -75.67
C GLY A 667 42.98 54.97 -76.69
N ILE A 668 44.16 55.56 -76.87
CA ILE A 668 45.18 55.02 -77.80
C ILE A 668 46.56 54.93 -77.15
N GLY A 669 46.95 53.71 -76.78
CA GLY A 669 48.31 53.24 -77.09
C GLY A 669 49.21 52.68 -75.97
N ARG A 670 49.13 51.34 -75.76
CA ARG A 670 50.28 50.42 -75.56
C ARG A 670 51.08 50.58 -74.24
N LYS A 671 51.74 49.55 -73.65
CA LYS A 671 51.92 48.10 -73.89
C LYS A 671 52.54 47.49 -72.60
N ARG A 672 52.28 46.19 -72.32
CA ARG A 672 53.18 45.12 -71.77
C ARG A 672 54.27 45.51 -70.71
N LEU A 673 54.58 44.74 -69.66
CA LEU A 673 54.84 43.28 -69.61
C LEU A 673 55.17 42.82 -68.15
N LYS A 674 55.15 41.49 -67.91
CA LYS A 674 55.53 40.74 -66.67
C LYS A 674 54.47 40.80 -65.55
N ALA A 675 53.96 39.70 -64.97
CA ALA A 675 54.42 38.31 -64.79
C ALA A 675 55.54 38.11 -63.75
N LEU A 676 55.14 37.86 -62.50
CA LEU A 676 55.75 36.95 -61.51
C LEU A 676 54.96 37.00 -60.18
N ASN A 677 53.98 36.09 -60.05
CA ASN A 677 53.72 35.21 -58.89
C ASN A 677 52.42 34.43 -59.14
#